data_AF-E1GYM5-F1
#
_entry.id   AF-E1GYM5-F1
#
_cell.length_a   1.000
_cell.length_b   1.000
_cell.length_c   1.000
_cell.angle_alpha   90.00
_cell.angle_beta   90.00
_cell.angle_gamma   90.00
#
_symmetry.space_group_name_H-M   'P 1'
#
loop_
_entity.id
_entity.type
_entity.pdbx_description
1 polymer ?
#
loop_
_entity_poly.entity_id
_entity_poly.type
_entity_poly.pdbx_seq_one_letter_code
_entity_poly.pdbx_strand_id
1 'polypeptide(L)'
;NNVKYHYGGINSSYNRIGRLMLREDGSGAIEYYYGRMGEVLKTVRTLIVPNQAVATYVTQWKYDSHNRLLEMIYPDEEKVTYGYNLGGQVDHVRGYKSYGYDYVNKIGYDKFEQRTYLKYCNGAETFYSYDPARRRLQNLVVNAKAGIIMDNAYSYDAVSNVLGIKNNAPLPQSGKAGGQMSHSYTYDPLYRLASATGTYKGTDNKAASYTLSMGYDNMHRITSKKQHLSQTGVQFDGTLNAGYELAYTYGSAEGKKFQLDNVRDINYRTEETPTDSTNINNGHKYTYDDNGNLVYINTSRVKKDGKEDEKATEQKYKWDEENRLLAADENGFVSNYWYDADGERTVKTSGENEAIYVNSEFSGGNTGTARFSLYVSPYLVAGQGGKYTKHIYIGSQRIVSKLGDLASYGADPRRIPYAGNEADGLTINYKDKYNQQLQSIKDNYKTFDLPYSGKDNDDYVNGQGFCCNDATPEAEQARAMARTRSANGNFKPNEDYEKIQFYYHPDHLGSSSYITNLDGEVSQHIEYVPFGEVFIEERNNTWNTPYLFNAKEFDEETGMYYYGARYYEPRLSLWMSADPLAEEYIDISAYTYCHNNPINLFDPDGQGDYYTDAGKWLGSDGKQDNMAYTATGVRKEKNKNGSLVNVFEHPVKLSIGQKELNTLASTVYAESSIGYGIFSKEEMFAIASVHVNKNKVAYGKDSPSAKAFRRTTLSKQTNAMQTANAAVINAFTPGSIDYSNGADQWDGAEQAMIPKEFQNKPSNGTFMYKMNVMGWSMRDKEYASWKNAVNKKFGNGSFNVPQKKTAGYNYGGMKNKGRIRLTSTAQYGLTIFWRTIK
;
A
#
# COMPACT_ATOMS: atom_id res chain seq x y z
N ASN A 1 7.49 6.76 18.59
CA ASN A 1 8.15 5.47 18.28
C ASN A 1 9.66 5.61 18.11
N ASN A 2 10.46 4.99 18.99
CA ASN A 2 11.93 4.96 18.84
C ASN A 2 12.35 3.88 17.83
N VAL A 3 12.76 4.30 16.63
CA VAL A 3 13.24 3.40 15.58
C VAL A 3 14.77 3.38 15.55
N LYS A 4 15.38 2.20 15.42
CA LYS A 4 16.83 2.03 15.20
C LYS A 4 17.11 1.36 13.86
N TYR A 5 18.06 1.92 13.13
CA TYR A 5 18.51 1.40 11.83
C TYR A 5 19.98 0.99 11.94
N HIS A 6 20.28 -0.27 11.65
CA HIS A 6 21.63 -0.83 11.72
C HIS A 6 22.09 -1.20 10.32
N TYR A 7 23.26 -0.69 9.92
CA TYR A 7 23.83 -0.90 8.59
C TYR A 7 25.00 -1.89 8.63
N GLY A 8 25.13 -2.73 7.61
CA GLY A 8 26.21 -3.72 7.56
C GLY A 8 27.59 -3.07 7.44
N GLY A 9 28.53 -3.54 8.27
CA GLY A 9 29.91 -3.07 8.30
C GLY A 9 30.77 -3.66 7.17
N ILE A 10 32.07 -3.34 7.15
CA ILE A 10 33.01 -3.78 6.11
C ILE A 10 33.17 -5.30 5.97
N ASN A 11 32.84 -6.05 7.02
CA ASN A 11 32.93 -7.52 7.07
C ASN A 11 31.56 -8.20 6.94
N SER A 12 30.47 -7.44 6.74
CA SER A 12 29.13 -7.99 6.85
C SER A 12 28.77 -8.93 5.71
N SER A 13 28.13 -10.03 6.11
CA SER A 13 27.66 -11.13 5.28
C SER A 13 26.47 -10.73 4.38
N TYR A 14 25.97 -11.67 3.55
CA TYR A 14 24.73 -11.53 2.76
C TYR A 14 24.57 -10.22 1.95
N ASN A 15 25.68 -9.71 1.39
CA ASN A 15 25.77 -8.45 0.64
C ASN A 15 25.30 -7.21 1.44
N ARG A 16 25.42 -7.21 2.78
CA ARG A 16 24.92 -6.15 3.66
C ARG A 16 25.81 -4.91 3.80
N ILE A 17 27.06 -4.95 3.32
CA ILE A 17 28.02 -3.84 3.45
C ILE A 17 27.39 -2.51 2.97
N GLY A 18 27.23 -1.55 3.88
CA GLY A 18 26.62 -0.24 3.62
C GLY A 18 25.09 -0.23 3.41
N ARG A 19 24.43 -1.40 3.43
CA ARG A 19 22.97 -1.55 3.32
C ARG A 19 22.34 -1.70 4.71
N LEU A 20 21.04 -1.42 4.83
CA LEU A 20 20.27 -1.65 6.06
C LEU A 20 20.23 -3.15 6.36
N MET A 21 20.94 -3.59 7.40
CA MET A 21 20.97 -4.99 7.81
C MET A 21 19.79 -5.35 8.70
N LEU A 22 19.43 -4.45 9.63
CA LEU A 22 18.43 -4.69 10.66
C LEU A 22 17.73 -3.37 11.00
N ARG A 23 16.40 -3.40 11.11
CA ARG A 23 15.59 -2.33 11.69
C ARG A 23 14.91 -2.84 12.96
N GLU A 24 14.93 -2.04 14.02
CA GLU A 24 14.15 -2.24 15.23
C GLU A 24 13.11 -1.12 15.37
N ASP A 25 11.90 -1.46 15.76
CA ASP A 25 10.83 -0.51 16.09
C ASP A 25 9.94 -1.05 17.22
N GLY A 26 8.79 -0.41 17.48
CA GLY A 26 7.87 -0.82 18.56
C GLY A 26 7.22 -2.19 18.34
N SER A 27 7.10 -2.65 17.09
CA SER A 27 6.48 -3.94 16.75
C SER A 27 7.40 -5.15 16.94
N GLY A 28 8.72 -4.91 16.99
CA GLY A 28 9.75 -5.95 17.05
C GLY A 28 11.02 -5.55 16.30
N ALA A 29 11.41 -6.36 15.30
CA ALA A 29 12.52 -6.08 14.39
C ALA A 29 12.42 -6.84 13.06
N ILE A 30 13.10 -6.34 12.03
CA ILE A 30 13.22 -6.96 10.72
C ILE A 30 14.67 -6.92 10.21
N GLU A 31 15.19 -8.09 9.83
CA GLU A 31 16.55 -8.31 9.33
C GLU A 31 16.51 -8.60 7.82
N TYR A 32 17.35 -7.93 7.03
CA TYR A 32 17.35 -7.95 5.57
C TYR A 32 18.56 -8.67 5.00
N TYR A 33 18.37 -9.39 3.89
CA TYR A 33 19.41 -10.13 3.19
C TYR A 33 19.34 -9.77 1.71
N TYR A 34 20.48 -9.44 1.11
CA TYR A 34 20.52 -8.88 -0.24
C TYR A 34 21.16 -9.82 -1.25
N GLY A 35 20.68 -9.73 -2.48
CA GLY A 35 21.33 -10.34 -3.63
C GLY A 35 22.46 -9.47 -4.19
N ARG A 36 22.96 -9.86 -5.36
CA ARG A 36 24.14 -9.22 -5.97
C ARG A 36 23.81 -7.90 -6.65
N MET A 37 22.54 -7.66 -7.00
CA MET A 37 22.05 -6.41 -7.58
C MET A 37 21.57 -5.43 -6.50
N GLY A 38 21.43 -5.88 -5.25
CA GLY A 38 20.91 -5.10 -4.11
C GLY A 38 19.41 -5.27 -3.87
N GLU A 39 18.79 -6.20 -4.57
CA GLU A 39 17.46 -6.75 -4.35
C GLU A 39 17.37 -7.48 -2.99
N VAL A 40 16.22 -7.44 -2.31
CA VAL A 40 16.01 -8.16 -1.04
C VAL A 40 15.65 -9.61 -1.35
N LEU A 41 16.51 -10.56 -0.99
CA LEU A 41 16.28 -12.00 -1.23
C LEU A 41 15.69 -12.75 -0.03
N LYS A 42 15.82 -12.21 1.18
CA LYS A 42 15.22 -12.76 2.40
C LYS A 42 14.99 -11.63 3.40
N THR A 43 13.89 -11.71 4.14
CA THR A 43 13.69 -11.02 5.41
C THR A 43 13.47 -12.04 6.51
N VAL A 44 13.96 -11.72 7.71
CA VAL A 44 13.57 -12.38 8.96
C VAL A 44 12.88 -11.31 9.79
N ARG A 45 11.58 -11.44 10.01
CA ARG A 45 10.77 -10.48 10.77
C ARG A 45 10.33 -11.12 12.08
N THR A 46 10.76 -10.57 13.20
CA THR A 46 10.30 -10.98 14.53
C THR A 46 9.33 -9.94 15.05
N LEU A 47 8.12 -10.39 15.37
CA LEU A 47 7.03 -9.57 15.90
C LEU A 47 6.66 -10.00 17.30
N ILE A 48 6.14 -9.04 18.05
CA ILE A 48 5.66 -9.20 19.42
C ILE A 48 4.14 -9.37 19.34
N VAL A 49 3.66 -10.55 19.76
CA VAL A 49 2.24 -10.90 19.78
C VAL A 49 1.66 -10.48 21.14
N PRO A 50 0.69 -9.55 21.19
CA PRO A 50 0.28 -8.90 22.45
C PRO A 50 -0.15 -9.87 23.53
N ASN A 51 0.59 -9.88 24.63
CA ASN A 51 0.32 -10.76 25.78
C ASN A 51 0.32 -12.27 25.45
N GLN A 52 0.98 -12.68 24.36
CA GLN A 52 1.02 -14.07 23.91
C GLN A 52 2.44 -14.60 23.74
N ALA A 53 3.23 -14.06 22.80
CA ALA A 53 4.49 -14.65 22.38
C ALA A 53 5.38 -13.66 21.63
N VAL A 54 6.64 -14.00 21.43
CA VAL A 54 7.49 -13.42 20.39
C VAL A 54 7.71 -14.46 19.29
N ALA A 55 7.33 -14.13 18.06
CA ALA A 55 7.28 -15.05 16.92
C ALA A 55 8.04 -14.48 15.70
N THR A 56 8.70 -15.36 14.96
CA THR A 56 9.56 -15.00 13.82
C THR A 56 9.09 -15.63 12.53
N TYR A 57 9.11 -14.82 11.48
CA TYR A 57 8.56 -15.10 10.16
C TYR A 57 9.63 -14.83 9.10
N VAL A 58 9.80 -15.76 8.16
CA VAL A 58 10.83 -15.67 7.12
C VAL A 58 10.18 -15.58 5.75
N THR A 59 10.40 -14.50 5.01
CA THR A 59 9.95 -14.41 3.61
C THR A 59 11.17 -14.33 2.72
N GLN A 60 11.16 -15.05 1.60
CA GLN A 60 12.27 -15.05 0.64
C GLN A 60 11.76 -14.74 -0.76
N TRP A 61 12.62 -14.15 -1.59
CA TRP A 61 12.31 -13.78 -2.96
C TRP A 61 13.46 -14.13 -3.90
N LYS A 62 13.11 -14.38 -5.16
CA LYS A 62 14.04 -14.58 -6.26
C LYS A 62 13.57 -13.76 -7.44
N TYR A 63 14.49 -13.07 -8.10
CA TYR A 63 14.19 -12.19 -9.23
C TYR A 63 14.88 -12.66 -10.51
N ASP A 64 14.37 -12.22 -11.65
CA ASP A 64 15.07 -12.32 -12.94
C ASP A 64 16.07 -11.15 -13.13
N SER A 65 16.81 -11.16 -14.24
CA SER A 65 17.76 -10.09 -14.58
C SER A 65 17.11 -8.73 -14.89
N HIS A 66 15.78 -8.67 -14.98
CA HIS A 66 14.99 -7.44 -15.12
C HIS A 66 14.37 -7.00 -13.79
N ASN A 67 14.77 -7.61 -12.67
CA ASN A 67 14.27 -7.35 -11.33
C ASN A 67 12.77 -7.68 -11.14
N ARG A 68 12.22 -8.59 -11.95
CA ARG A 68 10.85 -9.10 -11.82
C ARG A 68 10.83 -10.33 -10.92
N LEU A 69 9.81 -10.46 -10.08
CA LEU A 69 9.67 -11.53 -9.10
C LEU A 69 9.41 -12.89 -9.78
N LEU A 70 10.35 -13.84 -9.71
CA LEU A 70 10.16 -15.20 -10.22
C LEU A 70 9.59 -16.16 -9.17
N GLU A 71 9.96 -15.99 -7.91
CA GLU A 71 9.66 -16.92 -6.82
C GLU A 71 9.58 -16.18 -5.50
N MET A 72 8.58 -16.48 -4.68
CA MET A 72 8.46 -16.05 -3.29
C MET A 72 8.27 -17.28 -2.40
N ILE A 73 9.08 -17.42 -1.35
CA ILE A 73 8.86 -18.41 -0.29
C ILE A 73 8.20 -17.66 0.87
N TYR A 74 7.01 -18.11 1.26
CA TYR A 74 6.21 -17.53 2.33
C TYR A 74 6.70 -18.01 3.69
N PRO A 75 6.30 -17.34 4.80
CA PRO A 75 6.68 -17.75 6.15
C PRO A 75 6.33 -19.19 6.52
N ASP A 76 5.27 -19.75 5.94
CA ASP A 76 4.86 -21.15 6.10
C ASP A 76 5.54 -22.10 5.10
N GLU A 77 6.74 -21.76 4.63
CA GLU A 77 7.58 -22.56 3.71
C GLU A 77 6.98 -22.82 2.31
N GLU A 78 5.75 -22.37 2.00
CA GLU A 78 5.20 -22.49 0.64
C GLU A 78 5.96 -21.61 -0.35
N LYS A 79 6.36 -22.21 -1.46
CA LYS A 79 7.02 -21.56 -2.58
C LYS A 79 6.01 -21.24 -3.69
N VAL A 80 5.86 -19.97 -4.04
CA VAL A 80 4.98 -19.49 -5.11
C VAL A 80 5.82 -18.90 -6.24
N THR A 81 5.63 -19.40 -7.46
CA THR A 81 6.35 -18.97 -8.67
C THR A 81 5.45 -18.22 -9.64
N TYR A 82 6.03 -17.22 -10.32
CA TYR A 82 5.36 -16.37 -11.29
C TYR A 82 5.95 -16.58 -12.69
N GLY A 83 5.09 -16.96 -13.63
CA GLY A 83 5.43 -16.99 -15.05
C GLY A 83 5.22 -15.63 -15.71
N TYR A 84 5.92 -15.39 -16.82
CA TYR A 84 5.81 -14.16 -17.58
C TYR A 84 5.76 -14.41 -19.08
N ASN A 85 4.87 -13.69 -19.76
CA ASN A 85 4.80 -13.67 -21.22
C ASN A 85 5.98 -12.89 -21.85
N LEU A 86 6.11 -12.96 -23.18
CA LEU A 86 7.15 -12.24 -23.93
C LEU A 86 7.02 -10.71 -23.87
N GLY A 87 5.83 -10.19 -23.55
CA GLY A 87 5.58 -8.76 -23.30
C GLY A 87 5.98 -8.31 -21.90
N GLY A 88 6.46 -9.22 -21.05
CA GLY A 88 6.97 -8.90 -19.71
C GLY A 88 5.96 -9.02 -18.57
N GLN A 89 4.70 -9.35 -18.87
CA GLN A 89 3.56 -9.38 -17.93
C GLN A 89 3.36 -10.78 -17.34
N VAL A 90 2.80 -10.88 -16.12
CA VAL A 90 2.52 -12.18 -15.47
C VAL A 90 1.50 -12.97 -16.29
N ASP A 91 1.75 -14.25 -16.55
CA ASP A 91 0.83 -15.11 -17.34
C ASP A 91 0.27 -16.31 -16.59
N HIS A 92 0.95 -16.81 -15.56
CA HIS A 92 0.47 -17.85 -14.65
C HIS A 92 1.13 -17.73 -13.26
N VAL A 93 0.51 -18.33 -12.24
CA VAL A 93 1.00 -18.35 -10.85
C VAL A 93 0.81 -19.74 -10.28
N ARG A 94 1.85 -20.31 -9.67
CA ARG A 94 1.89 -21.71 -9.19
C ARG A 94 2.46 -21.81 -7.79
N GLY A 95 1.80 -22.56 -6.91
CA GLY A 95 2.26 -22.92 -5.57
C GLY A 95 2.97 -24.27 -5.53
N TYR A 96 3.87 -24.43 -4.55
CA TYR A 96 4.56 -25.68 -4.24
C TYR A 96 4.90 -25.75 -2.75
N LYS A 97 4.41 -26.79 -2.07
CA LYS A 97 4.78 -27.16 -0.70
C LYS A 97 5.14 -28.67 -0.69
N SER A 98 4.37 -29.52 -0.02
CA SER A 98 4.51 -30.98 -0.17
C SER A 98 4.15 -31.50 -1.58
N TYR A 99 3.37 -30.74 -2.34
CA TYR A 99 3.01 -30.99 -3.73
C TYR A 99 2.86 -29.65 -4.48
N GLY A 100 2.85 -29.71 -5.82
CA GLY A 100 2.69 -28.54 -6.69
C GLY A 100 1.28 -28.42 -7.27
N TYR A 101 0.76 -27.20 -7.33
CA TYR A 101 -0.57 -26.88 -7.83
C TYR A 101 -0.59 -25.44 -8.36
N ASP A 102 -1.40 -25.18 -9.38
CA ASP A 102 -1.54 -23.85 -9.95
C ASP A 102 -2.55 -23.01 -9.13
N TYR A 103 -2.39 -21.69 -9.08
CA TYR A 103 -3.39 -20.74 -8.57
C TYR A 103 -4.07 -20.02 -9.74
N VAL A 104 -3.27 -19.60 -10.72
CA VAL A 104 -3.71 -18.96 -11.98
C VAL A 104 -3.12 -19.73 -13.13
N ASN A 105 -3.99 -20.29 -13.97
CA ASN A 105 -3.61 -21.11 -15.12
C ASN A 105 -3.26 -20.26 -16.34
N LYS A 106 -3.88 -19.08 -16.49
CA LYS A 106 -3.66 -18.17 -17.62
C LYS A 106 -4.12 -16.74 -17.32
N ILE A 107 -3.42 -15.76 -17.86
CA ILE A 107 -3.84 -14.35 -17.97
C ILE A 107 -3.71 -13.91 -19.42
N GLY A 108 -4.69 -13.16 -19.92
CA GLY A 108 -4.68 -12.53 -21.24
C GLY A 108 -4.68 -11.01 -21.11
N TYR A 109 -4.01 -10.36 -22.05
CA TYR A 109 -3.92 -8.90 -22.15
C TYR A 109 -4.17 -8.45 -23.59
N ASP A 110 -4.58 -7.20 -23.77
CA ASP A 110 -4.61 -6.56 -25.08
C ASP A 110 -3.27 -5.86 -25.43
N LYS A 111 -3.24 -5.22 -26.60
CA LYS A 111 -2.09 -4.45 -27.10
C LYS A 111 -1.78 -3.17 -26.30
N PHE A 112 -2.62 -2.81 -25.33
CA PHE A 112 -2.45 -1.67 -24.42
C PHE A 112 -2.13 -2.12 -22.99
N GLU A 113 -1.76 -3.41 -22.83
CA GLU A 113 -1.43 -4.04 -21.55
C GLU A 113 -2.63 -4.16 -20.57
N GLN A 114 -3.85 -3.89 -21.04
CA GLN A 114 -5.08 -4.06 -20.24
C GLN A 114 -5.44 -5.55 -20.18
N ARG A 115 -5.76 -6.07 -19.00
CA ARG A 115 -6.14 -7.48 -18.83
C ARG A 115 -7.46 -7.75 -19.55
N THR A 116 -7.50 -8.72 -20.45
CA THR A 116 -8.70 -9.16 -21.17
C THR A 116 -9.27 -10.47 -20.64
N TYR A 117 -8.44 -11.27 -19.96
CA TYR A 117 -8.80 -12.61 -19.50
C TYR A 117 -8.02 -13.03 -18.25
N LEU A 118 -8.64 -13.82 -17.39
CA LEU A 118 -8.04 -14.49 -16.22
C LEU A 118 -8.67 -15.87 -16.05
N LYS A 119 -7.86 -16.91 -15.83
CA LYS A 119 -8.35 -18.25 -15.47
C LYS A 119 -7.69 -18.76 -14.20
N TYR A 120 -8.49 -18.98 -13.17
CA TYR A 120 -8.08 -19.63 -11.93
C TYR A 120 -8.07 -21.16 -12.07
N CYS A 121 -7.33 -21.83 -11.18
CA CYS A 121 -7.23 -23.30 -11.19
C CYS A 121 -8.53 -24.00 -10.77
N ASN A 122 -9.41 -23.34 -10.01
CA ASN A 122 -10.75 -23.82 -9.65
C ASN A 122 -11.75 -23.78 -10.83
N GLY A 123 -11.27 -23.46 -12.04
CA GLY A 123 -12.06 -23.41 -13.26
C GLY A 123 -12.80 -22.10 -13.49
N ALA A 124 -12.74 -21.14 -12.57
CA ALA A 124 -13.35 -19.83 -12.78
C ALA A 124 -12.57 -18.98 -13.80
N GLU A 125 -13.30 -18.31 -14.69
CA GLU A 125 -12.78 -17.52 -15.79
C GLU A 125 -13.40 -16.11 -15.77
N THR A 126 -12.54 -15.08 -15.75
CA THR A 126 -12.94 -13.66 -15.82
C THR A 126 -12.61 -13.10 -17.20
N PHE A 127 -13.56 -12.39 -17.80
CA PHE A 127 -13.44 -11.72 -19.10
C PHE A 127 -13.66 -10.22 -18.92
N TYR A 128 -12.82 -9.43 -19.59
CA TYR A 128 -12.85 -7.97 -19.54
C TYR A 128 -12.96 -7.42 -20.95
N SER A 129 -13.99 -6.63 -21.23
CA SER A 129 -14.21 -5.95 -22.51
C SER A 129 -14.10 -4.44 -22.33
N TYR A 130 -13.46 -3.74 -23.26
CA TYR A 130 -13.21 -2.30 -23.17
C TYR A 130 -13.77 -1.54 -24.37
N ASP A 131 -14.20 -0.30 -24.13
CA ASP A 131 -14.58 0.65 -25.17
C ASP A 131 -13.39 0.87 -26.13
N PRO A 132 -13.53 0.60 -27.44
CA PRO A 132 -12.38 0.60 -28.35
C PRO A 132 -11.78 1.99 -28.59
N ALA A 133 -12.49 3.07 -28.27
CA ALA A 133 -12.02 4.45 -28.42
C ALA A 133 -11.52 5.03 -27.08
N ARG A 134 -12.27 4.82 -25.99
CA ARG A 134 -12.01 5.42 -24.66
C ARG A 134 -11.27 4.49 -23.70
N ARG A 135 -11.16 3.20 -24.02
CA ARG A 135 -10.50 2.15 -23.22
C ARG A 135 -11.06 1.95 -21.80
N ARG A 136 -12.29 2.43 -21.57
CA ARG A 136 -13.07 2.21 -20.32
C ARG A 136 -13.66 0.80 -20.33
N LEU A 137 -13.73 0.17 -19.15
CA LEU A 137 -14.31 -1.17 -18.99
C LEU A 137 -15.80 -1.13 -19.36
N GLN A 138 -16.23 -1.88 -20.37
CA GLN A 138 -17.63 -1.98 -20.79
C GLN A 138 -18.34 -3.16 -20.13
N ASN A 139 -17.66 -4.30 -20.04
CA ASN A 139 -18.19 -5.50 -19.40
C ASN A 139 -17.11 -6.20 -18.56
N LEU A 140 -17.51 -6.69 -17.39
CA LEU A 140 -16.76 -7.58 -16.53
C LEU A 140 -17.60 -8.84 -16.27
N VAL A 141 -17.17 -9.97 -16.83
CA VAL A 141 -17.93 -11.24 -16.76
C VAL A 141 -17.12 -12.28 -16.02
N VAL A 142 -17.73 -12.98 -15.07
CA VAL A 142 -17.12 -14.10 -14.34
C VAL A 142 -17.97 -15.35 -14.58
N ASN A 143 -17.37 -16.35 -15.21
CA ASN A 143 -17.94 -17.68 -15.37
C ASN A 143 -17.27 -18.64 -14.37
N ALA A 144 -18.05 -19.28 -13.50
CA ALA A 144 -17.59 -20.25 -12.51
C ALA A 144 -18.23 -21.62 -12.77
N LYS A 145 -18.03 -22.59 -11.87
CA LYS A 145 -18.63 -23.93 -12.01
C LYS A 145 -20.16 -23.91 -12.03
N ALA A 146 -20.77 -22.91 -11.40
CA ALA A 146 -22.21 -22.67 -11.39
C ALA A 146 -22.74 -21.97 -12.66
N GLY A 147 -21.87 -21.63 -13.62
CA GLY A 147 -22.17 -20.76 -14.76
C GLY A 147 -21.73 -19.31 -14.50
N ILE A 148 -22.33 -18.36 -15.22
CA ILE A 148 -22.04 -16.93 -15.06
C ILE A 148 -22.55 -16.45 -13.69
N ILE A 149 -21.64 -15.96 -12.85
CA ILE A 149 -21.94 -15.42 -11.51
C ILE A 149 -21.85 -13.88 -11.47
N MET A 150 -21.19 -13.27 -12.45
CA MET A 150 -21.12 -11.81 -12.63
C MET A 150 -21.14 -11.50 -14.13
N ASP A 151 -21.93 -10.52 -14.56
CA ASP A 151 -21.91 -9.91 -15.90
C ASP A 151 -22.22 -8.41 -15.75
N ASN A 152 -21.26 -7.68 -15.19
CA ASN A 152 -21.37 -6.25 -14.91
C ASN A 152 -21.17 -5.45 -16.20
N ALA A 153 -22.26 -4.90 -16.72
CA ALA A 153 -22.26 -3.94 -17.82
C ALA A 153 -22.22 -2.50 -17.29
N TYR A 154 -21.26 -1.71 -17.78
CA TYR A 154 -20.99 -0.34 -17.31
C TYR A 154 -21.52 0.71 -18.29
N SER A 155 -22.17 1.74 -17.77
CA SER A 155 -22.60 2.92 -18.52
C SER A 155 -21.87 4.17 -18.02
N TYR A 156 -21.57 5.11 -18.92
CA TYR A 156 -20.73 6.28 -18.64
C TYR A 156 -21.30 7.56 -19.24
N ASP A 157 -21.08 8.69 -18.57
CA ASP A 157 -21.28 10.01 -19.17
C ASP A 157 -20.13 10.37 -20.15
N ALA A 158 -20.21 11.56 -20.75
CA ALA A 158 -19.22 12.06 -21.71
C ALA A 158 -17.82 12.33 -21.10
N VAL A 159 -17.69 12.44 -19.77
CA VAL A 159 -16.40 12.63 -19.06
C VAL A 159 -15.96 11.37 -18.31
N SER A 160 -16.64 10.24 -18.54
CA SER A 160 -16.40 8.93 -17.93
C SER A 160 -16.79 8.78 -16.46
N ASN A 161 -17.72 9.59 -15.92
CA ASN A 161 -18.39 9.21 -14.69
C ASN A 161 -19.29 7.99 -14.98
N VAL A 162 -19.21 6.92 -14.19
CA VAL A 162 -20.11 5.76 -14.29
C VAL A 162 -21.52 6.19 -13.92
N LEU A 163 -22.48 6.05 -14.84
CA LEU A 163 -23.89 6.39 -14.63
C LEU A 163 -24.71 5.21 -14.07
N GLY A 164 -24.18 4.00 -14.17
CA GLY A 164 -24.84 2.81 -13.67
C GLY A 164 -24.08 1.54 -14.04
N ILE A 165 -24.26 0.51 -13.23
CA ILE A 165 -23.66 -0.83 -13.35
C ILE A 165 -24.81 -1.82 -13.26
N LYS A 166 -24.93 -2.70 -14.26
CA LYS A 166 -25.97 -3.73 -14.28
C LYS A 166 -25.34 -5.11 -14.39
N ASN A 167 -25.48 -5.93 -13.34
CA ASN A 167 -25.12 -7.34 -13.35
C ASN A 167 -26.25 -8.13 -14.04
N ASN A 168 -25.99 -8.62 -15.25
CA ASN A 168 -26.95 -9.40 -16.04
C ASN A 168 -26.83 -10.91 -15.82
N ALA A 169 -26.05 -11.37 -14.82
CA ALA A 169 -25.94 -12.77 -14.48
C ALA A 169 -27.32 -13.43 -14.27
N PRO A 170 -27.50 -14.72 -14.64
CA PRO A 170 -28.71 -15.46 -14.31
C PRO A 170 -28.87 -15.61 -12.80
N LEU A 171 -30.10 -15.81 -12.34
CA LEU A 171 -30.32 -16.19 -10.94
C LEU A 171 -29.69 -17.57 -10.67
N PRO A 172 -29.00 -17.74 -9.53
CA PRO A 172 -28.36 -19.02 -9.21
C PRO A 172 -29.41 -20.07 -8.80
N GLN A 173 -28.96 -21.33 -8.70
CA GLN A 173 -29.77 -22.41 -8.15
C GLN A 173 -30.23 -22.10 -6.72
N SER A 174 -31.40 -22.62 -6.33
CA SER A 174 -31.93 -22.50 -4.96
C SER A 174 -30.87 -22.85 -3.90
N GLY A 175 -30.79 -22.05 -2.84
CA GLY A 175 -29.81 -22.15 -1.76
C GLY A 175 -28.40 -21.64 -2.09
N LYS A 176 -28.16 -21.05 -3.27
CA LYS A 176 -26.84 -20.50 -3.66
C LYS A 176 -26.86 -18.97 -3.72
N ALA A 177 -25.74 -18.35 -3.34
CA ALA A 177 -25.54 -16.90 -3.32
C ALA A 177 -25.35 -16.30 -4.72
N GLY A 178 -25.65 -15.00 -4.84
CA GLY A 178 -25.53 -14.23 -6.08
C GLY A 178 -26.87 -13.98 -6.78
N GLY A 179 -26.82 -13.20 -7.86
CA GLY A 179 -28.01 -12.90 -8.66
C GLY A 179 -27.87 -11.65 -9.52
N GLN A 180 -29.01 -11.05 -9.84
CA GLN A 180 -29.09 -9.84 -10.65
C GLN A 180 -28.95 -8.59 -9.78
N MET A 181 -28.17 -7.62 -10.26
CA MET A 181 -27.96 -6.33 -9.62
C MET A 181 -28.14 -5.22 -10.66
N SER A 182 -28.67 -4.07 -10.24
CA SER A 182 -28.63 -2.84 -11.02
C SER A 182 -28.39 -1.65 -10.10
N HIS A 183 -27.41 -0.83 -10.44
CA HIS A 183 -27.14 0.46 -9.82
C HIS A 183 -27.32 1.59 -10.84
N SER A 184 -27.81 2.73 -10.36
CA SER A 184 -27.88 3.98 -11.11
C SER A 184 -27.32 5.11 -10.26
N TYR A 185 -26.53 5.99 -10.87
CA TYR A 185 -25.82 7.08 -10.20
C TYR A 185 -26.10 8.40 -10.88
N THR A 186 -26.33 9.46 -10.09
CA THR A 186 -26.34 10.84 -10.58
C THR A 186 -25.29 11.66 -9.88
N TYR A 187 -24.76 12.65 -10.57
CA TYR A 187 -23.74 13.54 -10.07
C TYR A 187 -24.25 14.97 -10.15
N ASP A 188 -23.86 15.81 -9.20
CA ASP A 188 -24.03 17.24 -9.33
C ASP A 188 -23.10 17.79 -10.44
N PRO A 189 -23.21 19.07 -10.84
CA PRO A 189 -22.24 19.65 -11.77
C PRO A 189 -20.81 19.47 -11.26
N LEU A 190 -20.61 19.46 -9.92
CA LEU A 190 -19.36 19.26 -9.20
C LEU A 190 -18.82 17.82 -9.24
N TYR A 191 -19.40 16.93 -10.07
CA TYR A 191 -19.06 15.51 -10.20
C TYR A 191 -19.02 14.76 -8.86
N ARG A 192 -19.62 15.34 -7.81
CA ARG A 192 -19.86 14.68 -6.54
C ARG A 192 -21.11 13.84 -6.71
N LEU A 193 -21.11 12.64 -6.13
CA LEU A 193 -22.27 11.76 -6.20
C LEU A 193 -23.47 12.44 -5.53
N ALA A 194 -24.51 12.80 -6.29
CA ALA A 194 -25.69 13.50 -5.79
C ALA A 194 -26.78 12.52 -5.35
N SER A 195 -26.95 11.43 -6.10
CA SER A 195 -27.82 10.33 -5.70
C SER A 195 -27.35 9.00 -6.26
N ALA A 196 -27.78 7.92 -5.62
CA ALA A 196 -27.68 6.58 -6.16
C ALA A 196 -28.94 5.77 -5.85
N THR A 197 -29.23 4.78 -6.69
CA THR A 197 -30.18 3.71 -6.38
C THR A 197 -29.56 2.36 -6.70
N GLY A 198 -29.98 1.34 -5.97
CA GLY A 198 -29.57 -0.05 -6.21
C GLY A 198 -30.76 -1.00 -6.10
N THR A 199 -30.75 -2.08 -6.87
CA THR A 199 -31.73 -3.18 -6.78
C THR A 199 -31.02 -4.52 -6.96
N TYR A 200 -31.18 -5.42 -6.00
CA TYR A 200 -30.70 -6.80 -6.05
C TYR A 200 -31.88 -7.78 -6.13
N LYS A 201 -31.70 -8.86 -6.90
CA LYS A 201 -32.61 -10.00 -6.97
C LYS A 201 -31.81 -11.28 -6.98
N GLY A 202 -31.96 -12.08 -5.93
CA GLY A 202 -31.36 -13.41 -5.80
C GLY A 202 -32.35 -14.52 -6.16
N THR A 203 -31.95 -15.74 -5.82
CA THR A 203 -32.82 -16.93 -5.83
C THR A 203 -33.75 -16.95 -4.60
N ASP A 204 -34.66 -17.93 -4.48
CA ASP A 204 -35.53 -18.15 -3.30
C ASP A 204 -36.29 -16.90 -2.80
N ASN A 205 -36.80 -16.07 -3.73
CA ASN A 205 -37.49 -14.79 -3.47
C ASN A 205 -36.64 -13.71 -2.77
N LYS A 206 -35.31 -13.88 -2.71
CA LYS A 206 -34.40 -12.83 -2.23
C LYS A 206 -34.49 -11.59 -3.10
N ALA A 207 -34.76 -10.45 -2.47
CA ALA A 207 -34.77 -9.15 -3.13
C ALA A 207 -34.22 -8.07 -2.19
N ALA A 208 -33.64 -7.02 -2.75
CA ALA A 208 -33.32 -5.83 -1.99
C ALA A 208 -33.26 -4.58 -2.87
N SER A 209 -33.38 -3.41 -2.26
CA SER A 209 -33.14 -2.13 -2.91
C SER A 209 -32.58 -1.10 -1.94
N TYR A 210 -31.83 -0.13 -2.48
CA TYR A 210 -31.45 1.06 -1.72
C TYR A 210 -31.69 2.34 -2.51
N THR A 211 -31.83 3.44 -1.77
CA THR A 211 -31.69 4.81 -2.27
C THR A 211 -30.66 5.56 -1.43
N LEU A 212 -29.88 6.41 -2.08
CA LEU A 212 -28.93 7.33 -1.47
C LEU A 212 -29.16 8.73 -2.04
N SER A 213 -29.18 9.75 -1.19
CA SER A 213 -29.14 11.15 -1.58
C SER A 213 -28.12 11.91 -0.73
N MET A 214 -27.29 12.71 -1.41
CA MET A 214 -26.22 13.49 -0.80
C MET A 214 -26.52 14.99 -0.94
N GLY A 215 -26.22 15.74 0.11
CA GLY A 215 -26.16 17.20 0.10
C GLY A 215 -24.75 17.66 0.41
N TYR A 216 -24.32 18.74 -0.25
CA TYR A 216 -23.00 19.32 -0.07
C TYR A 216 -23.09 20.86 -0.03
N ASP A 217 -22.11 21.50 0.59
CA ASP A 217 -21.95 22.95 0.53
C ASP A 217 -20.89 23.42 -0.47
N ASN A 218 -20.68 24.74 -0.51
CA ASN A 218 -19.69 25.42 -1.33
C ASN A 218 -18.24 25.21 -0.84
N MET A 219 -18.03 24.60 0.33
CA MET A 219 -16.73 24.19 0.88
C MET A 219 -16.48 22.69 0.66
N HIS A 220 -17.27 22.04 -0.19
CA HIS A 220 -17.19 20.60 -0.52
C HIS A 220 -17.45 19.65 0.65
N ARG A 221 -17.97 20.17 1.76
CA ARG A 221 -18.35 19.39 2.95
C ARG A 221 -19.71 18.73 2.71
N ILE A 222 -19.91 17.53 3.25
CA ILE A 222 -21.20 16.83 3.23
C ILE A 222 -22.13 17.54 4.21
N THR A 223 -23.29 18.02 3.77
CA THR A 223 -24.29 18.64 4.67
C THR A 223 -25.41 17.67 5.03
N SER A 224 -25.69 16.69 4.17
CA SER A 224 -26.67 15.64 4.43
C SER A 224 -26.35 14.35 3.70
N LYS A 225 -26.67 13.21 4.31
CA LYS A 225 -26.65 11.89 3.69
C LYS A 225 -27.91 11.15 4.09
N LYS A 226 -28.77 10.83 3.13
CA LYS A 226 -29.98 10.04 3.32
C LYS A 226 -29.81 8.70 2.66
N GLN A 227 -29.88 7.60 3.41
CA GLN A 227 -29.73 6.26 2.90
C GLN A 227 -30.85 5.36 3.42
N HIS A 228 -31.62 4.77 2.49
CA HIS A 228 -32.75 3.91 2.82
C HIS A 228 -32.60 2.58 2.10
N LEU A 229 -32.84 1.49 2.83
CA LEU A 229 -32.62 0.11 2.43
C LEU A 229 -33.89 -0.70 2.72
N SER A 230 -34.29 -1.52 1.75
CA SER A 230 -35.26 -2.60 1.95
C SER A 230 -34.64 -3.92 1.50
N GLN A 231 -34.76 -4.97 2.30
CA GLN A 231 -34.32 -6.33 1.98
C GLN A 231 -35.45 -7.31 2.29
N THR A 232 -35.64 -8.33 1.47
CA THR A 232 -36.61 -9.42 1.70
C THR A 232 -35.91 -10.76 1.48
N GLY A 233 -35.96 -11.64 2.49
CA GLY A 233 -35.37 -12.99 2.44
C GLY A 233 -33.83 -13.07 2.40
N VAL A 234 -33.11 -11.94 2.46
CA VAL A 234 -31.66 -11.90 2.21
C VAL A 234 -30.85 -12.48 3.38
N GLN A 235 -30.99 -11.89 4.58
CA GLN A 235 -30.31 -12.31 5.80
C GLN A 235 -31.22 -13.10 6.77
N PHE A 236 -32.54 -12.96 6.64
CA PHE A 236 -33.53 -13.69 7.44
C PHE A 236 -34.87 -13.79 6.68
N ASP A 237 -35.75 -14.68 7.14
CA ASP A 237 -37.10 -14.86 6.59
C ASP A 237 -38.00 -13.68 6.98
N GLY A 238 -38.38 -12.87 5.99
CA GLY A 238 -39.20 -11.67 6.20
C GLY A 238 -38.71 -10.50 5.35
N THR A 239 -39.13 -9.29 5.72
CA THR A 239 -38.66 -8.03 5.13
C THR A 239 -38.00 -7.19 6.22
N LEU A 240 -36.87 -6.56 5.88
CA LEU A 240 -36.18 -5.57 6.68
C LEU A 240 -36.23 -4.23 5.96
N ASN A 241 -36.78 -3.21 6.61
CA ASN A 241 -36.58 -1.82 6.24
C ASN A 241 -35.60 -1.19 7.23
N ALA A 242 -34.48 -0.68 6.72
CA ALA A 242 -33.46 0.01 7.50
C ALA A 242 -33.06 1.31 6.80
N GLY A 243 -32.61 2.30 7.54
CA GLY A 243 -32.15 3.54 6.92
C GLY A 243 -31.84 4.63 7.93
N TYR A 244 -31.32 5.73 7.40
CA TYR A 244 -30.99 6.91 8.17
C TYR A 244 -31.04 8.19 7.34
N GLU A 245 -31.30 9.31 8.02
CA GLU A 245 -31.04 10.66 7.54
C GLU A 245 -30.00 11.32 8.45
N LEU A 246 -28.79 11.51 7.94
CA LEU A 246 -27.73 12.28 8.59
C LEU A 246 -27.80 13.73 8.15
N ALA A 247 -27.80 14.66 9.12
CA ALA A 247 -27.59 16.08 8.91
C ALA A 247 -26.32 16.53 9.64
N TYR A 248 -25.35 17.02 8.87
CA TYR A 248 -23.98 17.29 9.33
C TYR A 248 -23.80 18.77 9.67
N THR A 249 -23.11 19.04 10.77
CA THR A 249 -22.69 20.38 11.18
C THR A 249 -21.20 20.37 11.51
N TYR A 250 -20.54 21.50 11.27
CA TYR A 250 -19.08 21.63 11.30
C TYR A 250 -18.67 22.77 12.23
N GLY A 251 -17.45 22.71 12.74
CA GLY A 251 -16.89 23.75 13.61
C GLY A 251 -16.95 25.16 12.97
N SER A 252 -17.31 26.16 13.76
CA SER A 252 -17.36 27.57 13.30
C SER A 252 -16.03 28.31 13.47
N ALA A 253 -15.18 27.85 14.40
CA ALA A 253 -13.87 28.42 14.70
C ALA A 253 -12.87 28.32 13.54
N GLU A 254 -11.88 29.20 13.53
CA GLU A 254 -10.73 29.11 12.63
C GLU A 254 -9.98 27.79 12.84
N GLY A 255 -9.43 27.21 11.76
CA GLY A 255 -8.88 25.85 11.74
C GLY A 255 -9.92 24.72 11.79
N LYS A 256 -11.06 24.90 12.46
CA LYS A 256 -12.04 23.82 12.73
C LYS A 256 -13.17 23.69 11.69
N LYS A 257 -13.17 24.49 10.63
CA LYS A 257 -14.26 24.53 9.62
C LYS A 257 -14.47 23.24 8.83
N PHE A 258 -13.51 22.32 8.82
CA PHE A 258 -13.63 21.03 8.14
C PHE A 258 -13.83 19.86 9.11
N GLN A 259 -13.69 20.08 10.42
CA GLN A 259 -14.00 19.11 11.47
C GLN A 259 -15.50 19.07 11.71
N LEU A 260 -16.06 17.87 11.88
CA LEU A 260 -17.45 17.73 12.33
C LEU A 260 -17.59 18.30 13.75
N ASP A 261 -18.70 18.97 14.00
CA ASP A 261 -19.10 19.37 15.36
C ASP A 261 -20.18 18.41 15.86
N ASN A 262 -21.26 18.27 15.07
CA ASN A 262 -22.35 17.34 15.38
C ASN A 262 -22.97 16.74 14.10
N VAL A 263 -23.37 15.48 14.16
CA VAL A 263 -24.26 14.84 13.19
C VAL A 263 -25.56 14.48 13.88
N ARG A 264 -26.67 15.04 13.41
CA ARG A 264 -28.01 14.56 13.77
C ARG A 264 -28.32 13.34 12.91
N ASP A 265 -28.72 12.26 13.54
CA ASP A 265 -28.99 10.98 12.91
C ASP A 265 -30.42 10.53 13.21
N ILE A 266 -31.30 10.58 12.21
CA ILE A 266 -32.65 10.02 12.29
C ILE A 266 -32.61 8.66 11.60
N ASN A 267 -32.46 7.58 12.37
CA ASN A 267 -32.38 6.21 11.85
C ASN A 267 -33.59 5.36 12.23
N TYR A 268 -33.79 4.26 11.50
CA TYR A 268 -34.80 3.25 11.81
C TYR A 268 -34.33 1.86 11.36
N ARG A 269 -34.89 0.84 12.01
CA ARG A 269 -34.79 -0.57 11.61
C ARG A 269 -36.09 -1.28 12.03
N THR A 270 -36.87 -1.75 11.07
CA THR A 270 -38.20 -2.34 11.30
C THR A 270 -38.55 -3.36 10.22
N GLU A 271 -39.41 -4.33 10.54
CA GLU A 271 -39.97 -5.28 9.57
C GLU A 271 -41.22 -4.74 8.85
N GLU A 272 -41.85 -3.72 9.45
CA GLU A 272 -43.01 -3.02 8.89
C GLU A 272 -42.60 -1.87 7.95
N THR A 273 -43.57 -1.23 7.31
CA THR A 273 -43.34 0.04 6.59
C THR A 273 -42.88 1.12 7.60
N PRO A 274 -41.75 1.81 7.38
CA PRO A 274 -41.27 2.84 8.29
C PRO A 274 -42.29 3.97 8.49
N THR A 275 -42.40 4.44 9.74
CA THR A 275 -43.21 5.61 10.13
C THR A 275 -42.40 6.51 11.05
N ASP A 276 -42.88 7.74 11.32
CA ASP A 276 -42.24 8.63 12.30
C ASP A 276 -42.11 7.99 13.69
N SER A 277 -42.97 7.02 14.02
CA SER A 277 -42.95 6.30 15.30
C SER A 277 -41.87 5.21 15.40
N THR A 278 -41.29 4.77 14.27
CA THR A 278 -40.18 3.81 14.20
C THR A 278 -38.81 4.48 14.15
N ASN A 279 -38.76 5.82 14.03
CA ASN A 279 -37.53 6.58 13.96
C ASN A 279 -36.92 6.80 15.35
N ILE A 280 -35.60 6.67 15.42
CA ILE A 280 -34.76 7.03 16.57
C ILE A 280 -33.95 8.26 16.15
N ASN A 281 -34.03 9.33 16.95
CA ASN A 281 -33.29 10.57 16.70
C ASN A 281 -32.10 10.64 17.68
N ASN A 282 -30.89 10.52 17.13
CA ASN A 282 -29.63 10.59 17.86
C ASN A 282 -28.89 11.90 17.53
N GLY A 283 -28.09 12.38 18.48
CA GLY A 283 -27.09 13.43 18.26
C GLY A 283 -25.69 12.88 18.50
N HIS A 284 -24.84 12.87 17.49
CA HIS A 284 -23.44 12.47 17.62
C HIS A 284 -22.57 13.72 17.63
N LYS A 285 -21.92 14.02 18.76
CA LYS A 285 -21.01 15.15 18.90
C LYS A 285 -19.56 14.68 18.81
N TYR A 286 -18.79 15.30 17.92
CA TYR A 286 -17.40 14.92 17.59
C TYR A 286 -16.41 15.88 18.25
N THR A 287 -15.26 15.36 18.68
CA THR A 287 -14.15 16.17 19.22
C THR A 287 -12.83 15.68 18.63
N TYR A 288 -11.94 16.62 18.32
CA TYR A 288 -10.66 16.38 17.65
C TYR A 288 -9.50 16.90 18.50
N ASP A 289 -8.33 16.29 18.34
CA ASP A 289 -7.07 16.84 18.85
C ASP A 289 -6.57 18.04 18.00
N ASP A 290 -5.44 18.61 18.40
CA ASP A 290 -4.83 19.76 17.71
C ASP A 290 -4.22 19.42 16.34
N ASN A 291 -3.97 18.13 16.05
CA ASN A 291 -3.54 17.64 14.74
C ASN A 291 -4.73 17.39 13.79
N GLY A 292 -5.96 17.39 14.31
CA GLY A 292 -7.17 17.11 13.56
C GLY A 292 -7.53 15.63 13.46
N ASN A 293 -7.06 14.79 14.40
CA ASN A 293 -7.56 13.42 14.53
C ASN A 293 -8.80 13.40 15.42
N LEU A 294 -9.81 12.61 15.05
CA LEU A 294 -11.01 12.40 15.86
C LEU A 294 -10.64 11.66 17.16
N VAL A 295 -10.87 12.25 18.33
CA VAL A 295 -10.54 11.65 19.64
C VAL A 295 -11.75 11.19 20.45
N TYR A 296 -12.96 11.72 20.18
CA TYR A 296 -14.14 11.40 20.96
C TYR A 296 -15.44 11.62 20.20
N ILE A 297 -16.38 10.68 20.36
CA ILE A 297 -17.79 10.80 19.95
C ILE A 297 -18.68 10.61 21.19
N ASN A 298 -19.50 11.61 21.51
CA ASN A 298 -20.64 11.44 22.43
C ASN A 298 -21.91 11.21 21.62
N THR A 299 -22.65 10.14 21.89
CA THR A 299 -23.98 9.91 21.30
C THR A 299 -25.06 10.20 22.35
N SER A 300 -25.93 11.17 22.08
CA SER A 300 -27.18 11.42 22.81
C SER A 300 -28.37 10.79 22.09
N ARG A 301 -29.46 10.54 22.84
CA ARG A 301 -30.74 10.03 22.30
C ARG A 301 -31.88 10.95 22.69
N VAL A 302 -32.75 11.30 21.74
CA VAL A 302 -34.01 12.00 22.05
C VAL A 302 -35.08 10.98 22.43
N LYS A 303 -35.56 11.05 23.68
CA LYS A 303 -36.65 10.22 24.21
C LYS A 303 -38.00 10.61 23.63
N LYS A 304 -38.99 9.71 23.74
CA LYS A 304 -40.38 9.94 23.30
C LYS A 304 -41.10 11.08 24.03
N ASP A 305 -40.60 11.53 25.19
CA ASP A 305 -41.08 12.72 25.91
C ASP A 305 -40.41 14.03 25.44
N GLY A 306 -39.57 13.97 24.41
CA GLY A 306 -38.87 15.11 23.82
C GLY A 306 -37.58 15.53 24.56
N LYS A 307 -37.17 14.81 25.61
CA LYS A 307 -35.94 15.11 26.34
C LYS A 307 -34.75 14.37 25.72
N GLU A 308 -33.59 15.01 25.75
CA GLU A 308 -32.33 14.36 25.36
C GLU A 308 -31.70 13.68 26.57
N ASP A 309 -31.23 12.44 26.39
CA ASP A 309 -30.27 11.83 27.29
C ASP A 309 -28.90 12.50 27.11
N GLU A 310 -28.29 12.98 28.20
CA GLU A 310 -26.98 13.64 28.17
C GLU A 310 -25.87 12.76 27.55
N LYS A 311 -26.04 11.44 27.65
CA LYS A 311 -25.05 10.42 27.28
C LYS A 311 -25.73 9.06 27.10
N ALA A 312 -25.69 8.48 25.90
CA ALA A 312 -26.25 7.16 25.60
C ALA A 312 -25.17 6.12 25.25
N THR A 313 -24.17 6.50 24.45
CA THR A 313 -22.95 5.71 24.18
C THR A 313 -21.76 6.63 23.91
N GLU A 314 -20.55 6.16 24.20
CA GLU A 314 -19.28 6.85 23.90
C GLU A 314 -18.40 6.04 22.97
N GLN A 315 -17.59 6.75 22.18
CA GLN A 315 -16.46 6.19 21.46
C GLN A 315 -15.25 7.11 21.72
N LYS A 316 -14.09 6.57 22.13
CA LYS A 316 -12.87 7.35 22.37
C LYS A 316 -11.72 6.78 21.55
N TYR A 317 -10.85 7.64 21.04
CA TYR A 317 -9.74 7.26 20.17
C TYR A 317 -8.44 7.91 20.64
N LYS A 318 -7.34 7.15 20.53
CA LYS A 318 -5.99 7.58 20.88
C LYS A 318 -5.09 7.46 19.67
N TRP A 319 -4.35 8.51 19.35
CA TRP A 319 -3.46 8.60 18.20
C TRP A 319 -2.00 8.75 18.62
N ASP A 320 -1.06 8.40 17.74
CA ASP A 320 0.36 8.67 17.92
C ASP A 320 0.81 9.98 17.24
N GLU A 321 2.09 10.31 17.42
CA GLU A 321 2.68 11.54 16.86
C GLU A 321 2.77 11.58 15.32
N GLU A 322 2.47 10.46 14.64
CA GLU A 322 2.40 10.34 13.18
C GLU A 322 0.94 10.18 12.70
N ASN A 323 -0.04 10.56 13.54
CA ASN A 323 -1.48 10.51 13.26
C ASN A 323 -2.03 9.11 12.95
N ARG A 324 -1.47 8.05 13.57
CA ARG A 324 -1.98 6.67 13.47
C ARG A 324 -2.77 6.27 14.72
N LEU A 325 -3.87 5.55 14.55
CA LEU A 325 -4.76 5.14 15.64
C LEU A 325 -4.09 4.05 16.50
N LEU A 326 -3.74 4.35 17.75
CA LEU A 326 -3.14 3.42 18.71
C LEU A 326 -4.18 2.58 19.47
N ALA A 327 -5.34 3.16 19.78
CA ALA A 327 -6.42 2.46 20.46
C ALA A 327 -7.78 3.13 20.24
N ALA A 328 -8.83 2.31 20.33
CA ALA A 328 -10.22 2.72 20.31
C ALA A 328 -10.95 2.10 21.51
N ASP A 329 -11.65 2.90 22.30
CA ASP A 329 -12.61 2.48 23.34
C ASP A 329 -14.02 2.65 22.77
N GLU A 330 -14.66 1.54 22.46
CA GLU A 330 -15.98 1.47 21.84
C GLU A 330 -16.99 1.06 22.92
N ASN A 331 -17.41 2.02 23.75
CA ASN A 331 -18.28 1.83 24.91
C ASN A 331 -17.79 0.71 25.86
N GLY A 332 -16.55 0.84 26.36
CA GLY A 332 -15.89 -0.09 27.29
C GLY A 332 -15.04 -1.16 26.61
N PHE A 333 -15.20 -1.36 25.30
CA PHE A 333 -14.46 -2.36 24.53
C PHE A 333 -13.21 -1.74 23.91
N VAL A 334 -12.05 -1.96 24.53
CA VAL A 334 -10.78 -1.36 24.07
C VAL A 334 -10.07 -2.26 23.05
N SER A 335 -10.01 -1.79 21.81
CA SER A 335 -9.15 -2.33 20.75
C SER A 335 -7.81 -1.59 20.70
N ASN A 336 -6.73 -2.29 20.37
CA ASN A 336 -5.36 -1.75 20.35
C ASN A 336 -4.67 -2.07 19.03
N TYR A 337 -3.83 -1.16 18.55
CA TYR A 337 -3.13 -1.26 17.28
C TYR A 337 -1.65 -0.87 17.42
N TRP A 338 -0.78 -1.52 16.65
CA TRP A 338 0.64 -1.17 16.57
C TRP A 338 1.10 -1.12 15.12
N TYR A 339 2.03 -0.21 14.84
CA TYR A 339 2.60 0.03 13.51
C TYR A 339 4.11 -0.18 13.54
N ASP A 340 4.67 -0.56 12.39
CA ASP A 340 6.12 -0.54 12.20
C ASP A 340 6.62 0.84 11.76
N ALA A 341 7.94 0.96 11.58
CA ALA A 341 8.56 2.22 11.17
C ALA A 341 8.27 2.67 9.71
N ASP A 342 7.57 1.87 8.90
CA ASP A 342 7.08 2.30 7.59
C ASP A 342 5.63 2.84 7.68
N GLY A 343 5.00 2.76 8.86
CA GLY A 343 3.60 3.14 9.08
C GLY A 343 2.60 2.03 8.84
N GLU A 344 3.05 0.81 8.52
CA GLU A 344 2.18 -0.33 8.28
C GLU A 344 1.70 -0.95 9.60
N ARG A 345 0.40 -1.21 9.71
CA ARG A 345 -0.19 -1.89 10.86
C ARG A 345 0.39 -3.30 10.96
N THR A 346 0.98 -3.62 12.11
CA THR A 346 1.56 -4.94 12.43
C THR A 346 0.70 -5.78 13.34
N VAL A 347 -0.15 -5.14 14.15
CA VAL A 347 -1.01 -5.79 15.13
C VAL A 347 -2.32 -5.04 15.24
N LYS A 348 -3.42 -5.80 15.36
CA LYS A 348 -4.72 -5.38 15.91
C LYS A 348 -5.12 -6.37 17.02
N THR A 349 -5.63 -5.89 18.14
CA THR A 349 -6.33 -6.73 19.14
C THR A 349 -7.76 -6.23 19.30
N SER A 350 -8.73 -7.14 19.28
CA SER A 350 -10.10 -6.84 19.71
C SER A 350 -10.19 -6.99 21.23
N GLY A 351 -10.85 -6.05 21.91
CA GLY A 351 -11.25 -6.25 23.29
C GLY A 351 -12.44 -7.22 23.35
N GLU A 352 -12.24 -8.45 23.80
CA GLU A 352 -13.35 -9.30 24.25
C GLU A 352 -13.72 -8.95 25.69
N ASN A 353 -15.01 -8.97 26.05
CA ASN A 353 -15.61 -9.95 27.00
C ASN A 353 -16.97 -9.51 27.56
N GLU A 354 -17.58 -10.44 28.30
CA GLU A 354 -18.60 -10.18 29.32
C GLU A 354 -18.25 -8.93 30.16
N ALA A 355 -19.08 -7.89 30.04
CA ALA A 355 -19.00 -6.66 30.79
C ALA A 355 -20.24 -6.50 31.68
N ILE A 356 -20.04 -6.10 32.93
CA ILE A 356 -21.08 -5.78 33.90
C ILE A 356 -21.17 -4.27 34.02
N TYR A 357 -22.37 -3.74 33.80
CA TYR A 357 -22.72 -2.35 34.02
C TYR A 357 -23.66 -2.24 35.22
N VAL A 358 -23.36 -1.33 36.15
CA VAL A 358 -24.26 -0.96 37.26
C VAL A 358 -24.54 0.53 37.11
N ASN A 359 -25.82 0.91 37.08
CA ASN A 359 -26.26 2.31 36.86
C ASN A 359 -25.64 2.97 35.60
N SER A 360 -25.43 2.20 34.53
CA SER A 360 -24.78 2.62 33.29
C SER A 360 -23.27 2.95 33.39
N GLU A 361 -22.63 2.69 34.52
CA GLU A 361 -21.17 2.76 34.67
C GLU A 361 -20.55 1.36 34.53
N PHE A 362 -19.41 1.28 33.82
CA PHE A 362 -18.65 0.04 33.68
C PHE A 362 -18.15 -0.41 35.06
N SER A 363 -18.63 -1.55 35.52
CA SER A 363 -18.40 -2.07 36.88
C SER A 363 -17.48 -3.30 36.91
N GLY A 364 -17.10 -3.83 35.73
CA GLY A 364 -16.12 -4.90 35.59
C GLY A 364 -16.31 -5.72 34.31
N GLY A 365 -15.23 -6.35 33.86
CA GLY A 365 -15.18 -7.23 32.68
C GLY A 365 -13.75 -7.76 32.50
N ASN A 366 -13.54 -8.77 31.65
CA ASN A 366 -12.23 -9.38 31.42
C ASN A 366 -11.49 -8.71 30.25
N THR A 367 -10.49 -7.85 30.48
CA THR A 367 -9.86 -7.04 29.42
C THR A 367 -8.74 -7.79 28.68
N GLY A 368 -9.05 -8.96 28.12
CA GLY A 368 -8.07 -9.85 27.48
C GLY A 368 -7.77 -9.53 26.01
N THR A 369 -6.50 -9.60 25.61
CA THR A 369 -6.04 -9.51 24.20
C THR A 369 -6.01 -10.88 23.49
N ALA A 370 -6.98 -11.75 23.80
CA ALA A 370 -7.00 -13.13 23.30
C ALA A 370 -7.26 -13.18 21.78
N ARG A 371 -8.18 -12.33 21.29
CA ARG A 371 -8.38 -12.06 19.87
C ARG A 371 -7.34 -11.06 19.37
N PHE A 372 -6.55 -11.49 18.39
CA PHE A 372 -5.61 -10.63 17.68
C PHE A 372 -5.49 -11.00 16.21
N SER A 373 -5.13 -10.00 15.40
CA SER A 373 -4.61 -10.14 14.03
C SER A 373 -3.18 -9.60 14.02
N LEU A 374 -2.25 -10.44 13.58
CA LEU A 374 -0.82 -10.16 13.45
C LEU A 374 -0.46 -10.07 11.97
N TYR A 375 -0.31 -8.86 11.46
CA TYR A 375 0.03 -8.56 10.07
C TYR A 375 1.54 -8.70 9.89
N VAL A 376 1.98 -9.93 9.62
CA VAL A 376 3.39 -10.26 9.37
C VAL A 376 3.90 -9.52 8.13
N SER A 377 3.05 -9.46 7.10
CA SER A 377 3.24 -8.70 5.86
C SER A 377 1.89 -8.65 5.11
N PRO A 378 1.76 -7.89 4.02
CA PRO A 378 0.57 -7.97 3.15
C PRO A 378 0.27 -9.39 2.62
N TYR A 379 1.24 -10.30 2.71
CA TYR A 379 1.18 -11.69 2.23
C TYR A 379 0.70 -12.70 3.27
N LEU A 380 0.74 -12.38 4.57
CA LEU A 380 0.36 -13.31 5.65
C LEU A 380 -0.10 -12.56 6.89
N VAL A 381 -1.30 -12.91 7.37
CA VAL A 381 -1.86 -12.47 8.65
C VAL A 381 -2.05 -13.68 9.54
N ALA A 382 -1.41 -13.71 10.70
CA ALA A 382 -1.62 -14.73 11.73
C ALA A 382 -2.65 -14.24 12.76
N GLY A 383 -3.28 -15.17 13.48
CA GLY A 383 -4.26 -14.85 14.51
C GLY A 383 -4.27 -15.87 15.65
N GLN A 384 -5.33 -15.81 16.45
CA GLN A 384 -5.53 -16.67 17.62
C GLN A 384 -5.44 -18.17 17.29
N GLY A 385 -5.00 -18.98 18.26
CA GLY A 385 -4.90 -20.43 18.13
C GLY A 385 -3.79 -20.94 17.19
N GLY A 386 -2.99 -20.04 16.60
CA GLY A 386 -1.98 -20.36 15.58
C GLY A 386 -2.56 -20.48 14.17
N LYS A 387 -3.78 -19.99 13.93
CA LYS A 387 -4.37 -19.85 12.59
C LYS A 387 -3.66 -18.74 11.81
N TYR A 388 -3.66 -18.85 10.50
CA TYR A 388 -3.23 -17.76 9.61
C TYR A 388 -4.01 -17.76 8.29
N THR A 389 -4.05 -16.59 7.64
CA THR A 389 -4.45 -16.44 6.25
C THR A 389 -3.26 -15.95 5.44
N LYS A 390 -2.96 -16.66 4.35
CA LYS A 390 -1.96 -16.30 3.36
C LYS A 390 -2.64 -15.70 2.13
N HIS A 391 -2.07 -14.64 1.58
CA HIS A 391 -2.62 -13.89 0.47
C HIS A 391 -1.68 -13.92 -0.74
N ILE A 392 -2.18 -14.41 -1.88
CA ILE A 392 -1.45 -14.42 -3.15
C ILE A 392 -1.92 -13.24 -4.00
N TYR A 393 -0.98 -12.55 -4.67
CA TYR A 393 -1.25 -11.32 -5.43
C TYR A 393 -0.77 -11.42 -6.88
N ILE A 394 -1.36 -10.62 -7.77
CA ILE A 394 -0.84 -10.32 -9.10
C ILE A 394 -0.84 -8.81 -9.30
N GLY A 395 0.36 -8.22 -9.36
CA GLY A 395 0.50 -6.77 -9.18
C GLY A 395 0.02 -6.39 -7.78
N SER A 396 -0.87 -5.40 -7.69
CA SER A 396 -1.54 -4.99 -6.45
C SER A 396 -2.79 -5.82 -6.10
N GLN A 397 -3.33 -6.62 -7.04
CA GLN A 397 -4.59 -7.33 -6.82
C GLN A 397 -4.39 -8.62 -6.01
N ARG A 398 -5.09 -8.74 -4.88
CA ARG A 398 -5.27 -10.02 -4.16
C ARG A 398 -6.11 -10.96 -5.02
N ILE A 399 -5.57 -12.13 -5.35
CA ILE A 399 -6.25 -13.13 -6.19
C ILE A 399 -6.73 -14.34 -5.38
N VAL A 400 -5.98 -14.74 -4.35
CA VAL A 400 -6.29 -15.91 -3.51
C VAL A 400 -6.03 -15.58 -2.04
N SER A 401 -6.90 -16.06 -1.17
CA SER A 401 -6.62 -16.23 0.26
C SER A 401 -6.70 -17.71 0.62
N LYS A 402 -5.67 -18.20 1.32
CA LYS A 402 -5.51 -19.60 1.71
C LYS A 402 -5.37 -19.65 3.23
N LEU A 403 -6.22 -20.43 3.89
CA LEU A 403 -6.12 -20.60 5.34
C LEU A 403 -5.04 -21.62 5.69
N GLY A 404 -4.45 -21.48 6.87
CA GLY A 404 -3.48 -22.41 7.44
C GLY A 404 -3.51 -22.37 8.96
N ASP A 405 -2.82 -23.32 9.58
CA ASP A 405 -2.69 -23.44 11.04
C ASP A 405 -1.26 -23.83 11.44
N LEU A 406 -0.95 -23.78 12.74
CA LEU A 406 0.40 -24.08 13.23
C LEU A 406 0.86 -25.53 12.91
N ALA A 407 -0.06 -26.47 12.68
CA ALA A 407 0.25 -27.85 12.32
C ALA A 407 0.64 -28.02 10.84
N SER A 408 0.09 -27.18 9.95
CA SER A 408 0.44 -27.09 8.53
C SER A 408 1.61 -26.15 8.25
N TYR A 409 1.93 -25.24 9.17
CA TYR A 409 2.91 -24.16 9.00
C TYR A 409 4.30 -24.60 8.54
N GLY A 410 4.84 -25.70 9.08
CA GLY A 410 6.25 -26.09 8.94
C GLY A 410 6.99 -25.89 10.25
N ALA A 411 8.08 -25.11 10.26
CA ALA A 411 8.75 -24.70 11.49
C ALA A 411 7.88 -23.77 12.36
N ASP A 412 7.73 -24.08 13.65
CA ASP A 412 7.01 -23.23 14.62
C ASP A 412 7.63 -21.82 14.69
N PRO A 413 6.90 -20.73 14.37
CA PRO A 413 7.41 -19.35 14.40
C PRO A 413 8.07 -18.92 15.71
N ARG A 414 7.67 -19.52 16.84
CA ARG A 414 8.25 -19.24 18.17
C ARG A 414 9.63 -19.87 18.37
N ARG A 415 10.02 -20.79 17.49
CA ARG A 415 11.26 -21.58 17.54
C ARG A 415 12.27 -21.19 16.45
N ILE A 416 11.85 -20.37 15.49
CA ILE A 416 12.74 -19.77 14.50
C ILE A 416 13.62 -18.70 15.20
N PRO A 417 14.95 -18.69 15.00
CA PRO A 417 15.84 -17.70 15.59
C PRO A 417 15.41 -16.27 15.26
N TYR A 418 15.36 -15.43 16.28
CA TYR A 418 14.85 -14.06 16.15
C TYR A 418 15.71 -13.20 15.21
N ALA A 419 15.09 -12.24 14.54
CA ALA A 419 15.76 -11.21 13.76
C ALA A 419 16.85 -10.53 14.62
N GLY A 420 18.03 -10.33 14.05
CA GLY A 420 19.23 -9.95 14.76
C GLY A 420 20.17 -11.11 15.11
N ASN A 421 19.73 -12.37 15.04
CA ASN A 421 20.57 -13.54 15.32
C ASN A 421 21.71 -13.73 14.30
N GLU A 422 21.50 -13.33 13.04
CA GLU A 422 22.54 -13.32 12.00
C GLU A 422 23.08 -11.89 11.73
N ALA A 423 22.78 -10.92 12.61
CA ALA A 423 23.26 -9.54 12.49
C ALA A 423 24.60 -9.36 13.21
N ASP A 424 25.64 -8.98 12.46
CA ASP A 424 27.02 -8.96 12.94
C ASP A 424 27.21 -8.02 14.15
N GLY A 425 27.46 -8.60 15.34
CA GLY A 425 27.80 -7.86 16.55
C GLY A 425 26.61 -7.17 17.25
N LEU A 426 25.37 -7.54 16.95
CA LEU A 426 24.16 -6.97 17.55
C LEU A 426 23.39 -8.00 18.38
N THR A 427 22.61 -7.52 19.36
CA THR A 427 21.69 -8.35 20.14
C THR A 427 20.51 -7.49 20.55
N ILE A 428 19.30 -7.97 20.27
CA ILE A 428 18.04 -7.26 20.52
C ILE A 428 17.42 -7.80 21.80
N ASN A 429 17.10 -6.91 22.75
CA ASN A 429 16.38 -7.31 23.95
C ASN A 429 14.86 -7.39 23.69
N TYR A 430 14.42 -8.53 23.18
CA TYR A 430 12.99 -8.81 22.95
C TYR A 430 12.17 -8.88 24.23
N LYS A 431 12.78 -9.20 25.39
CA LYS A 431 12.07 -9.21 26.68
C LYS A 431 11.65 -7.79 27.07
N ASP A 432 12.55 -6.81 26.97
CA ASP A 432 12.23 -5.42 27.27
C ASP A 432 11.19 -4.87 26.30
N LYS A 433 11.28 -5.21 25.01
CA LYS A 433 10.27 -4.81 24.01
C LYS A 433 8.89 -5.42 24.31
N TYR A 434 8.81 -6.70 24.70
CA TYR A 434 7.56 -7.35 25.10
C TYR A 434 6.94 -6.66 26.33
N ASN A 435 7.76 -6.38 27.35
CA ASN A 435 7.32 -5.65 28.54
C ASN A 435 6.82 -4.23 28.22
N GLN A 436 7.46 -3.53 27.27
CA GLN A 436 7.00 -2.22 26.79
C GLN A 436 5.66 -2.32 26.06
N GLN A 437 5.43 -3.37 25.26
CA GLN A 437 4.14 -3.59 24.60
C GLN A 437 3.02 -3.88 25.61
N LEU A 438 3.27 -4.73 26.61
CA LEU A 438 2.36 -4.96 27.73
C LEU A 438 2.02 -3.66 28.49
N GLN A 439 3.02 -2.80 28.72
CA GLN A 439 2.78 -1.50 29.34
C GLN A 439 1.94 -0.59 28.43
N SER A 440 2.16 -0.57 27.12
CA SER A 440 1.34 0.25 26.20
C SER A 440 -0.14 -0.14 26.20
N ILE A 441 -0.48 -1.43 26.40
CA ILE A 441 -1.88 -1.86 26.59
C ILE A 441 -2.47 -1.19 27.83
N LYS A 442 -1.78 -1.32 28.97
CA LYS A 442 -2.22 -0.74 30.26
C LYS A 442 -2.34 0.78 30.19
N ASP A 443 -1.41 1.43 29.50
CA ASP A 443 -1.43 2.88 29.28
C ASP A 443 -2.60 3.30 28.37
N ASN A 444 -3.04 2.47 27.41
CA ASN A 444 -4.21 2.71 26.59
C ASN A 444 -5.50 2.60 27.41
N TYR A 445 -5.70 1.54 28.19
CA TYR A 445 -6.83 1.42 29.13
C TYR A 445 -6.89 2.62 30.09
N LYS A 446 -5.75 3.00 30.66
CA LYS A 446 -5.62 4.20 31.50
C LYS A 446 -5.94 5.51 30.76
N THR A 447 -5.69 5.60 29.45
CA THR A 447 -6.02 6.80 28.66
C THR A 447 -7.53 7.02 28.55
N PHE A 448 -8.32 5.96 28.67
CA PHE A 448 -9.78 5.99 28.57
C PHE A 448 -10.50 5.94 29.93
N ASP A 449 -9.74 6.06 31.03
CA ASP A 449 -10.17 5.89 32.43
C ASP A 449 -10.78 4.51 32.75
N LEU A 450 -10.35 3.47 32.01
CA LEU A 450 -10.79 2.09 32.20
C LEU A 450 -9.75 1.26 32.98
N PRO A 451 -10.18 0.37 33.91
CA PRO A 451 -9.27 -0.53 34.61
C PRO A 451 -8.84 -1.68 33.69
N TYR A 452 -7.54 -1.97 33.64
CA TYR A 452 -7.02 -3.20 33.02
C TYR A 452 -7.13 -4.35 34.02
N SER A 453 -7.96 -5.35 33.71
CA SER A 453 -8.20 -6.57 34.50
C SER A 453 -7.56 -7.83 33.90
N GLY A 454 -6.95 -7.70 32.71
CA GLY A 454 -6.34 -8.80 31.97
C GLY A 454 -5.17 -9.43 32.73
N LYS A 455 -5.04 -10.75 32.60
CA LYS A 455 -3.89 -11.49 33.14
C LYS A 455 -2.71 -11.38 32.17
N ASP A 456 -1.59 -10.85 32.64
CA ASP A 456 -0.34 -10.86 31.88
C ASP A 456 0.21 -12.29 31.72
N ASN A 457 0.86 -12.55 30.60
CA ASN A 457 1.55 -13.78 30.27
C ASN A 457 3.06 -13.57 30.31
N ASP A 458 3.72 -14.17 31.30
CA ASP A 458 5.17 -14.08 31.49
C ASP A 458 5.97 -15.03 30.57
N ASP A 459 5.32 -16.02 29.94
CA ASP A 459 5.96 -17.01 29.06
C ASP A 459 5.88 -16.58 27.58
N TYR A 460 6.51 -15.45 27.26
CA TYR A 460 6.59 -14.90 25.91
C TYR A 460 7.45 -15.76 24.94
N VAL A 461 8.19 -16.75 25.45
CA VAL A 461 9.08 -17.61 24.64
C VAL A 461 8.35 -18.85 24.13
N ASN A 462 7.48 -19.47 24.94
CA ASN A 462 6.70 -20.63 24.53
C ASN A 462 5.26 -20.25 24.14
N GLY A 463 4.70 -19.18 24.70
CA GLY A 463 3.40 -18.62 24.35
C GLY A 463 2.24 -19.58 24.54
N GLN A 464 1.80 -19.74 25.79
CA GLN A 464 0.80 -20.74 26.18
C GLN A 464 -0.57 -20.58 25.50
N GLY A 465 -0.95 -19.37 25.05
CA GLY A 465 -2.16 -19.13 24.25
C GLY A 465 -1.94 -19.05 22.74
N PHE A 466 -0.70 -19.14 22.25
CA PHE A 466 -0.40 -19.11 20.81
C PHE A 466 -0.67 -20.45 20.11
N CYS A 467 -0.79 -21.56 20.86
CA CYS A 467 -0.98 -22.89 20.27
C CYS A 467 -2.19 -23.66 20.83
N CYS A 468 -2.86 -24.33 19.88
CA CYS A 468 -3.86 -25.40 19.98
C CYS A 468 -5.21 -25.12 20.68
N ASN A 469 -6.26 -25.19 19.84
CA ASN A 469 -7.69 -25.29 20.13
C ASN A 469 -8.37 -24.00 20.62
N ASP A 470 -8.51 -23.05 19.70
CA ASP A 470 -9.71 -22.23 19.68
C ASP A 470 -10.89 -23.11 19.21
N ALA A 471 -11.74 -23.53 20.15
CA ALA A 471 -12.88 -24.43 19.91
C ALA A 471 -14.07 -23.72 19.24
N THR A 472 -13.79 -22.80 18.31
CA THR A 472 -14.81 -21.98 17.67
C THR A 472 -15.59 -22.79 16.62
N PRO A 473 -16.89 -22.50 16.39
CA PRO A 473 -17.70 -23.21 15.39
C PRO A 473 -17.09 -23.17 13.98
N GLU A 474 -16.45 -22.06 13.61
CA GLU A 474 -15.80 -21.89 12.31
C GLU A 474 -14.57 -22.82 12.19
N ALA A 475 -13.84 -23.04 13.28
CA ALA A 475 -12.72 -23.98 13.35
C ALA A 475 -13.21 -25.42 13.09
N GLU A 476 -14.31 -25.82 13.73
CA GLU A 476 -14.89 -27.16 13.59
C GLU A 476 -15.51 -27.38 12.20
N GLN A 477 -16.26 -26.40 11.69
CA GLN A 477 -16.86 -26.45 10.35
C GLN A 477 -15.78 -26.50 9.24
N ALA A 478 -14.72 -25.71 9.35
CA ALA A 478 -13.59 -25.75 8.42
C ALA A 478 -12.87 -27.12 8.47
N ARG A 479 -12.64 -27.68 9.66
CA ARG A 479 -12.10 -29.05 9.83
C ARG A 479 -13.02 -30.12 9.22
N ALA A 480 -14.34 -29.97 9.32
CA ALA A 480 -15.30 -30.91 8.75
C ALA A 480 -15.28 -30.92 7.21
N MET A 481 -15.25 -29.75 6.56
CA MET A 481 -15.15 -29.68 5.09
C MET A 481 -13.77 -30.07 4.54
N ALA A 482 -12.71 -29.85 5.31
CA ALA A 482 -11.38 -30.33 4.92
C ALA A 482 -11.34 -31.88 4.89
N ARG A 483 -11.99 -32.54 5.87
CA ARG A 483 -12.12 -34.01 5.92
C ARG A 483 -12.90 -34.60 4.75
N THR A 484 -14.00 -33.96 4.30
CA THR A 484 -14.79 -34.47 3.17
C THR A 484 -14.05 -34.37 1.82
N ARG A 485 -13.07 -33.46 1.69
CA ARG A 485 -12.23 -33.32 0.48
C ARG A 485 -11.08 -34.34 0.38
N SER A 486 -10.76 -35.10 1.43
CA SER A 486 -9.57 -35.98 1.47
C SER A 486 -9.77 -37.40 0.91
N ALA A 487 -10.77 -37.61 0.04
CA ALA A 487 -11.18 -38.92 -0.48
C ALA A 487 -10.16 -39.66 -1.39
N ASN A 488 -9.04 -39.03 -1.77
CA ASN A 488 -8.08 -39.55 -2.76
C ASN A 488 -6.71 -40.00 -2.20
N GLY A 489 -6.56 -40.16 -0.88
CA GLY A 489 -5.46 -40.93 -0.25
C GLY A 489 -4.00 -40.42 -0.38
N ASN A 490 -3.73 -39.41 -1.20
CA ASN A 490 -2.38 -38.97 -1.59
C ASN A 490 -1.78 -37.84 -0.73
N PHE A 491 -2.34 -37.54 0.45
CA PHE A 491 -1.97 -36.36 1.25
C PHE A 491 -1.68 -36.70 2.72
N LYS A 492 -0.83 -35.89 3.37
CA LYS A 492 -0.57 -36.01 4.82
C LYS A 492 -1.75 -35.45 5.63
N PRO A 493 -2.12 -36.05 6.78
CA PRO A 493 -3.25 -35.59 7.60
C PRO A 493 -3.19 -34.14 8.10
N ASN A 494 -2.00 -33.54 8.15
CA ASN A 494 -1.79 -32.20 8.73
C ASN A 494 -1.93 -31.05 7.70
N GLU A 495 -2.16 -31.34 6.42
CA GLU A 495 -2.24 -30.32 5.35
C GLU A 495 -3.68 -30.01 4.91
N ASP A 496 -4.67 -30.57 5.60
CA ASP A 496 -6.08 -30.49 5.19
C ASP A 496 -6.66 -29.07 5.32
N TYR A 497 -6.24 -28.27 6.31
CA TYR A 497 -6.69 -26.88 6.47
C TYR A 497 -6.17 -25.97 5.34
N GLU A 498 -5.00 -26.27 4.77
CA GLU A 498 -4.43 -25.58 3.61
C GLU A 498 -5.17 -25.81 2.29
N LYS A 499 -6.10 -26.78 2.24
CA LYS A 499 -6.99 -26.98 1.09
C LYS A 499 -8.16 -25.99 1.09
N ILE A 500 -8.27 -25.12 2.10
CA ILE A 500 -9.27 -24.06 2.17
C ILE A 500 -8.73 -22.80 1.48
N GLN A 501 -9.12 -22.63 0.21
CA GLN A 501 -8.68 -21.56 -0.67
C GLN A 501 -9.88 -20.80 -1.24
N PHE A 502 -9.74 -19.48 -1.28
CA PHE A 502 -10.76 -18.50 -1.65
C PHE A 502 -10.23 -17.58 -2.76
N TYR A 503 -10.88 -17.59 -3.92
CA TYR A 503 -10.47 -16.91 -5.14
C TYR A 503 -11.32 -15.67 -5.36
N TYR A 504 -10.67 -14.51 -5.55
CA TYR A 504 -11.33 -13.21 -5.56
C TYR A 504 -11.71 -12.79 -6.97
N HIS A 505 -12.96 -12.33 -7.10
CA HIS A 505 -13.53 -11.72 -8.29
C HIS A 505 -14.04 -10.33 -7.91
N PRO A 506 -13.16 -9.31 -7.95
CA PRO A 506 -13.50 -7.96 -7.49
C PRO A 506 -14.32 -7.18 -8.53
N ASP A 507 -14.89 -6.06 -8.08
CA ASP A 507 -15.50 -5.04 -8.96
C ASP A 507 -14.45 -4.21 -9.73
N HIS A 508 -14.89 -3.13 -10.39
CA HIS A 508 -14.00 -2.22 -11.15
C HIS A 508 -13.13 -1.32 -10.27
N LEU A 509 -13.39 -1.23 -8.97
CA LEU A 509 -12.63 -0.47 -7.97
C LEU A 509 -11.76 -1.38 -7.08
N GLY A 510 -11.71 -2.68 -7.39
CA GLY A 510 -10.96 -3.67 -6.61
C GLY A 510 -11.67 -4.15 -5.34
N SER A 511 -12.91 -3.74 -5.06
CA SER A 511 -13.67 -4.22 -3.89
C SER A 511 -13.98 -5.71 -4.01
N SER A 512 -13.93 -6.46 -2.91
CA SER A 512 -14.34 -7.86 -2.87
C SER A 512 -15.83 -7.95 -3.20
N SER A 513 -16.20 -8.54 -4.36
CA SER A 513 -17.59 -8.70 -4.79
C SER A 513 -18.02 -10.16 -4.77
N TYR A 514 -17.42 -11.02 -5.59
CA TYR A 514 -17.63 -12.48 -5.52
C TYR A 514 -16.35 -13.19 -5.08
N ILE A 515 -16.49 -14.21 -4.25
CA ILE A 515 -15.39 -15.08 -3.83
C ILE A 515 -15.79 -16.53 -4.06
N THR A 516 -15.02 -17.29 -4.84
CA THR A 516 -15.26 -18.72 -5.06
C THR A 516 -14.28 -19.60 -4.29
N ASN A 517 -14.72 -20.78 -3.85
CA ASN A 517 -13.85 -21.76 -3.19
C ASN A 517 -13.00 -22.55 -4.22
N LEU A 518 -12.14 -23.45 -3.72
CA LEU A 518 -11.32 -24.35 -4.56
C LEU A 518 -12.15 -25.26 -5.49
N ASP A 519 -13.40 -25.58 -5.12
CA ASP A 519 -14.31 -26.39 -5.92
C ASP A 519 -15.05 -25.59 -7.01
N GLY A 520 -14.79 -24.28 -7.13
CA GLY A 520 -15.38 -23.37 -8.10
C GLY A 520 -16.80 -22.88 -7.74
N GLU A 521 -17.26 -23.11 -6.52
CA GLU A 521 -18.55 -22.62 -6.02
C GLU A 521 -18.43 -21.24 -5.36
N VAL A 522 -19.49 -20.43 -5.42
CA VAL A 522 -19.56 -19.16 -4.68
C VAL A 522 -19.57 -19.43 -3.18
N SER A 523 -18.65 -18.78 -2.47
CA SER A 523 -18.48 -18.87 -1.01
C SER A 523 -18.88 -17.59 -0.28
N GLN A 524 -18.70 -16.43 -0.93
CA GLN A 524 -19.15 -15.13 -0.44
C GLN A 524 -19.57 -14.28 -1.64
N HIS A 525 -20.66 -13.53 -1.49
CA HIS A 525 -21.15 -12.52 -2.41
C HIS A 525 -21.43 -11.25 -1.59
N ILE A 526 -20.82 -10.14 -2.01
CA ILE A 526 -20.81 -8.87 -1.29
C ILE A 526 -21.09 -7.76 -2.30
N GLU A 527 -21.99 -6.86 -1.94
CA GLU A 527 -22.31 -5.66 -2.73
C GLU A 527 -22.35 -4.45 -1.79
N TYR A 528 -22.02 -3.27 -2.32
CA TYR A 528 -21.84 -2.05 -1.53
C TYR A 528 -22.83 -0.95 -1.94
N VAL A 529 -23.16 -0.09 -0.99
CA VAL A 529 -23.62 1.27 -1.33
C VAL A 529 -22.39 2.10 -1.76
N PRO A 530 -22.56 3.24 -2.46
CA PRO A 530 -21.46 3.93 -3.12
C PRO A 530 -20.27 4.33 -2.25
N PHE A 531 -20.50 4.62 -0.96
CA PHE A 531 -19.46 5.02 -0.01
C PHE A 531 -18.90 3.86 0.83
N GLY A 532 -19.20 2.60 0.49
CA GLY A 532 -18.52 1.42 1.03
C GLY A 532 -19.19 0.71 2.21
N GLU A 533 -20.37 1.14 2.66
CA GLU A 533 -21.21 0.31 3.54
C GLU A 533 -21.73 -0.90 2.76
N VAL A 534 -21.80 -2.06 3.42
CA VAL A 534 -22.27 -3.30 2.80
C VAL A 534 -23.80 -3.23 2.58
N PHE A 535 -24.21 -3.34 1.32
CA PHE A 535 -25.62 -3.39 0.89
C PHE A 535 -26.19 -4.81 0.95
N ILE A 536 -25.45 -5.78 0.42
CA ILE A 536 -25.81 -7.21 0.44
C ILE A 536 -24.59 -7.99 0.89
N GLU A 537 -24.84 -8.97 1.74
CA GLU A 537 -23.83 -9.97 2.04
C GLU A 537 -24.46 -11.35 2.21
N GLU A 538 -24.01 -12.27 1.36
CA GLU A 538 -24.34 -13.68 1.42
C GLU A 538 -23.04 -14.45 1.64
N ARG A 539 -22.95 -15.13 2.78
CA ARG A 539 -21.76 -15.83 3.26
C ARG A 539 -22.04 -17.32 3.38
N ASN A 540 -21.01 -18.15 3.29
CA ASN A 540 -21.03 -19.48 3.89
C ASN A 540 -20.24 -19.45 5.21
N ASN A 541 -20.60 -20.30 6.17
CA ASN A 541 -20.04 -20.25 7.54
C ASN A 541 -18.60 -20.83 7.65
N THR A 542 -17.80 -20.80 6.57
CA THR A 542 -16.42 -21.31 6.58
C THR A 542 -15.42 -20.25 7.03
N TRP A 543 -15.46 -19.09 6.37
CA TRP A 543 -14.54 -17.98 6.52
C TRP A 543 -15.06 -16.82 5.67
N ASN A 544 -14.94 -15.61 6.19
CA ASN A 544 -15.34 -14.38 5.52
C ASN A 544 -14.11 -13.50 5.33
N THR A 545 -13.97 -12.84 4.19
CA THR A 545 -12.90 -11.86 4.03
C THR A 545 -13.15 -10.64 4.94
N PRO A 546 -12.17 -10.19 5.74
CA PRO A 546 -12.24 -8.87 6.38
C PRO A 546 -11.89 -7.75 5.38
N TYR A 547 -11.35 -8.11 4.21
CA TYR A 547 -11.03 -7.17 3.13
C TYR A 547 -12.24 -6.99 2.21
N LEU A 548 -12.91 -5.86 2.32
CA LEU A 548 -14.21 -5.60 1.69
C LEU A 548 -14.09 -4.50 0.61
N PHE A 549 -14.58 -3.29 0.89
CA PHE A 549 -14.54 -2.14 -0.02
C PHE A 549 -13.10 -1.78 -0.41
N ASN A 550 -12.84 -1.59 -1.71
CA ASN A 550 -11.51 -1.37 -2.29
C ASN A 550 -10.42 -2.38 -1.84
N ALA A 551 -10.82 -3.60 -1.43
CA ALA A 551 -9.98 -4.63 -0.82
C ALA A 551 -9.21 -4.20 0.45
N LYS A 552 -9.66 -3.11 1.10
CA LYS A 552 -9.18 -2.64 2.40
C LYS A 552 -9.86 -3.40 3.54
N GLU A 553 -9.15 -3.53 4.66
CA GLU A 553 -9.65 -4.25 5.82
C GLU A 553 -10.69 -3.40 6.57
N PHE A 554 -11.84 -3.99 6.84
CA PHE A 554 -12.86 -3.44 7.73
C PHE A 554 -12.58 -3.90 9.16
N ASP A 555 -12.32 -2.95 10.04
CA ASP A 555 -12.23 -3.19 11.47
C ASP A 555 -13.65 -3.23 12.04
N GLU A 556 -14.23 -4.43 12.14
CA GLU A 556 -15.55 -4.66 12.74
C GLU A 556 -15.66 -4.05 14.15
N GLU A 557 -14.53 -3.90 14.86
CA GLU A 557 -14.46 -3.29 16.17
C GLU A 557 -14.82 -1.79 16.19
N THR A 558 -14.46 -1.03 15.14
CA THR A 558 -14.69 0.43 15.05
C THR A 558 -15.69 0.82 13.96
N GLY A 559 -16.06 -0.11 13.08
CA GLY A 559 -16.86 0.15 11.89
C GLY A 559 -16.11 0.90 10.78
N MET A 560 -14.77 0.94 10.82
CA MET A 560 -13.94 1.74 9.92
C MET A 560 -13.07 0.88 9.00
N TYR A 561 -12.75 1.39 7.83
CA TYR A 561 -11.75 0.81 6.94
C TYR A 561 -10.35 1.36 7.21
N TYR A 562 -9.36 0.46 7.36
CA TYR A 562 -7.95 0.83 7.42
C TYR A 562 -7.35 0.91 6.01
N TYR A 563 -6.92 2.11 5.59
CA TYR A 563 -6.37 2.34 4.25
C TYR A 563 -4.84 2.35 4.19
N GLY A 564 -4.15 2.39 5.33
CA GLY A 564 -2.70 2.64 5.42
C GLY A 564 -2.44 3.92 6.21
N ALA A 565 -2.42 5.06 5.53
CA ALA A 565 -2.20 6.36 6.16
C ALA A 565 -3.37 6.89 7.02
N ARG A 566 -4.60 6.40 6.80
CA ARG A 566 -5.83 6.92 7.43
C ARG A 566 -6.87 5.84 7.68
N TYR A 567 -7.81 6.16 8.56
CA TYR A 567 -9.05 5.40 8.80
C TYR A 567 -10.25 6.09 8.15
N TYR A 568 -11.02 5.33 7.38
CA TYR A 568 -12.20 5.81 6.65
C TYR A 568 -13.48 5.24 7.28
N GLU A 569 -14.45 6.10 7.60
CA GLU A 569 -15.76 5.66 8.11
C GLU A 569 -16.80 5.76 6.97
N PRO A 570 -17.25 4.61 6.39
CA PRO A 570 -18.11 4.59 5.21
C PRO A 570 -19.51 5.19 5.43
N ARG A 571 -20.10 5.07 6.64
CA ARG A 571 -21.42 5.61 6.98
C ARG A 571 -21.42 7.14 7.01
N LEU A 572 -20.44 7.76 7.68
CA LEU A 572 -20.20 9.21 7.62
C LEU A 572 -19.66 9.65 6.26
N SER A 573 -18.98 8.75 5.53
CA SER A 573 -18.35 8.98 4.23
C SER A 573 -17.18 9.96 4.28
N LEU A 574 -16.41 9.91 5.38
CA LEU A 574 -15.29 10.80 5.69
C LEU A 574 -14.09 10.03 6.25
N TRP A 575 -12.91 10.63 6.13
CA TRP A 575 -11.72 10.25 6.89
C TRP A 575 -11.84 10.70 8.35
N MET A 576 -11.30 9.91 9.29
CA MET A 576 -11.30 10.22 10.72
C MET A 576 -10.11 11.09 11.18
N SER A 577 -9.13 11.31 10.30
CA SER A 577 -8.00 12.21 10.48
C SER A 577 -7.83 13.09 9.23
N ALA A 578 -7.18 14.24 9.39
CA ALA A 578 -6.88 15.15 8.29
C ALA A 578 -5.92 14.51 7.27
N ASP A 579 -6.10 14.83 5.99
CA ASP A 579 -5.20 14.42 4.91
C ASP A 579 -3.76 14.92 5.16
N PRO A 580 -2.74 14.03 5.20
CA PRO A 580 -1.33 14.43 5.28
C PRO A 580 -0.84 15.29 4.11
N LEU A 581 -1.62 15.39 3.02
CA LEU A 581 -1.38 16.22 1.84
C LEU A 581 -2.49 17.26 1.61
N ALA A 582 -3.25 17.64 2.65
CA ALA A 582 -4.36 18.58 2.55
C ALA A 582 -3.98 19.92 1.88
N GLU A 583 -2.72 20.37 2.02
CA GLU A 583 -2.22 21.59 1.40
C GLU A 583 -2.09 21.51 -0.13
N GLU A 584 -2.02 20.31 -0.70
CA GLU A 584 -1.99 20.10 -2.15
C GLU A 584 -3.42 20.04 -2.75
N TYR A 585 -4.45 19.93 -1.89
CA TYR A 585 -5.88 19.82 -2.25
C TYR A 585 -6.73 20.97 -1.68
N ILE A 586 -6.24 22.22 -1.79
CA ILE A 586 -6.84 23.43 -1.17
C ILE A 586 -8.34 23.71 -1.47
N ASP A 587 -8.91 23.11 -2.53
CA ASP A 587 -10.32 23.26 -2.92
C ASP A 587 -11.22 22.10 -2.45
N ILE A 588 -10.68 21.18 -1.63
CA ILE A 588 -11.35 19.99 -1.09
C ILE A 588 -11.16 19.96 0.44
N SER A 589 -12.14 19.42 1.17
CA SER A 589 -12.00 19.23 2.62
C SER A 589 -10.95 18.16 2.92
N ALA A 590 -10.07 18.43 3.89
CA ALA A 590 -9.05 17.48 4.36
C ALA A 590 -9.59 16.14 4.90
N TYR A 591 -10.92 16.01 5.07
CA TYR A 591 -11.59 14.79 5.52
C TYR A 591 -12.44 14.13 4.42
N THR A 592 -12.50 14.68 3.19
CA THR A 592 -13.34 14.13 2.11
C THR A 592 -12.74 12.87 1.50
N TYR A 593 -13.53 11.80 1.43
CA TYR A 593 -13.18 10.59 0.67
C TYR A 593 -13.38 10.80 -0.83
N CYS A 594 -12.37 10.48 -1.65
CA CYS A 594 -12.46 10.40 -3.12
C CYS A 594 -13.14 11.60 -3.81
N HIS A 595 -12.93 12.83 -3.32
CA HIS A 595 -13.58 14.05 -3.83
C HIS A 595 -15.14 14.00 -3.80
N ASN A 596 -15.73 13.15 -2.94
CA ASN A 596 -17.13 12.75 -2.92
C ASN A 596 -17.60 12.03 -4.22
N ASN A 597 -16.70 11.38 -4.96
CA ASN A 597 -16.97 10.59 -6.16
C ASN A 597 -16.41 9.15 -6.03
N PRO A 598 -16.92 8.34 -5.09
CA PRO A 598 -16.36 7.03 -4.75
C PRO A 598 -16.63 5.93 -5.78
N ILE A 599 -17.49 6.19 -6.79
CA ILE A 599 -17.80 5.22 -7.85
C ILE A 599 -16.74 5.24 -8.97
N ASN A 600 -16.05 6.37 -9.15
CA ASN A 600 -15.06 6.56 -10.21
C ASN A 600 -13.62 6.64 -9.68
N LEU A 601 -13.46 6.98 -8.40
CA LEU A 601 -12.19 7.13 -7.70
C LEU A 601 -12.19 6.21 -6.47
N PHE A 602 -11.04 5.60 -6.21
CA PHE A 602 -10.73 4.94 -4.94
C PHE A 602 -9.41 5.55 -4.44
N ASP A 603 -9.22 5.63 -3.12
CA ASP A 603 -7.95 6.07 -2.55
C ASP A 603 -7.08 4.83 -2.29
N PRO A 604 -5.98 4.58 -3.03
CA PRO A 604 -5.29 3.29 -2.93
C PRO A 604 -4.31 3.20 -1.74
N ASP A 605 -3.86 4.33 -1.17
CA ASP A 605 -3.06 4.44 0.08
C ASP A 605 -3.23 5.76 0.87
N GLY A 606 -3.68 6.83 0.21
CA GLY A 606 -3.69 8.23 0.68
C GLY A 606 -3.23 9.34 -0.32
N GLN A 607 -2.41 9.07 -1.38
CA GLN A 607 -1.47 10.07 -2.02
C GLN A 607 -1.27 10.04 -3.61
N GLY A 608 -0.48 10.95 -4.30
CA GLY A 608 -0.19 11.01 -5.81
C GLY A 608 0.77 12.15 -6.42
N ASP A 609 1.14 12.20 -7.75
CA ASP A 609 2.34 12.99 -8.32
C ASP A 609 2.48 13.32 -9.91
N TYR A 610 2.89 14.54 -10.42
CA TYR A 610 3.14 15.00 -11.86
C TYR A 610 4.27 16.09 -12.12
N TYR A 611 4.89 16.19 -13.34
CA TYR A 611 6.03 17.11 -13.69
C TYR A 611 5.98 17.85 -15.06
N THR A 612 6.89 18.81 -15.30
CA THR A 612 7.25 19.38 -16.64
C THR A 612 8.49 18.73 -17.26
N ASP A 613 8.70 18.91 -18.56
CA ASP A 613 9.96 18.57 -19.26
C ASP A 613 11.20 19.31 -18.68
N ALA A 614 10.98 20.47 -18.05
CA ALA A 614 12.00 21.21 -17.31
C ALA A 614 12.17 20.73 -15.85
N GLY A 615 11.55 19.60 -15.49
CA GLY A 615 11.68 18.94 -14.19
C GLY A 615 11.04 19.67 -13.01
N LYS A 616 10.30 20.76 -13.26
CA LYS A 616 9.45 21.41 -12.28
C LYS A 616 8.21 20.53 -12.03
N TRP A 617 7.92 20.23 -10.77
CA TRP A 617 6.68 19.57 -10.35
C TRP A 617 5.44 20.43 -10.66
N LEU A 618 4.32 19.79 -11.03
CA LEU A 618 3.10 20.47 -11.51
C LEU A 618 1.84 20.21 -10.67
N GLY A 619 1.87 19.29 -9.70
CA GLY A 619 0.71 18.84 -8.94
C GLY A 619 0.54 17.32 -9.03
N SER A 620 -0.66 16.82 -8.76
CA SER A 620 -1.05 15.41 -8.89
C SER A 620 -2.34 15.30 -9.73
N ASP A 621 -2.63 14.13 -10.31
CA ASP A 621 -3.95 13.78 -10.84
C ASP A 621 -4.79 12.88 -9.91
N GLY A 622 -4.26 12.55 -8.73
CA GLY A 622 -4.90 11.72 -7.72
C GLY A 622 -4.87 10.21 -7.98
N LYS A 623 -4.08 9.69 -8.94
CA LYS A 623 -3.95 8.25 -9.18
C LYS A 623 -2.73 7.64 -8.51
N GLN A 624 -2.87 6.42 -7.97
CA GLN A 624 -1.73 5.62 -7.53
C GLN A 624 -1.45 4.49 -8.50
N ASP A 625 -0.58 4.79 -9.44
CA ASP A 625 0.03 3.84 -10.35
C ASP A 625 1.57 3.82 -10.21
N ASN A 626 2.13 4.66 -9.32
CA ASN A 626 3.57 4.94 -9.19
C ASN A 626 4.19 5.36 -10.55
N MET A 627 3.41 5.95 -11.45
CA MET A 627 3.89 6.46 -12.72
C MET A 627 4.36 7.90 -12.57
N ALA A 628 5.36 8.28 -13.35
CA ALA A 628 5.69 9.69 -13.54
C ALA A 628 5.13 10.16 -14.89
N TYR A 629 4.67 11.41 -14.92
CA TYR A 629 4.11 12.07 -16.10
C TYR A 629 4.85 13.39 -16.35
N THR A 630 5.16 13.70 -17.61
CA THR A 630 5.44 15.08 -18.01
C THR A 630 4.19 15.73 -18.58
N ALA A 631 4.12 17.05 -18.49
CA ALA A 631 3.17 17.90 -19.19
C ALA A 631 3.84 19.23 -19.55
N THR A 632 3.44 19.85 -20.66
CA THR A 632 4.01 21.14 -21.11
C THR A 632 3.60 22.29 -20.20
N GLY A 633 2.51 22.13 -19.48
CA GLY A 633 1.98 23.07 -18.50
C GLY A 633 0.94 22.39 -17.62
N VAL A 634 0.52 23.10 -16.57
CA VAL A 634 -0.72 22.82 -15.86
C VAL A 634 -1.54 24.08 -15.90
N ARG A 635 -2.78 23.98 -16.39
CA ARG A 635 -3.76 25.06 -16.25
C ARG A 635 -4.88 24.57 -15.34
N LYS A 636 -5.37 25.48 -14.51
CA LYS A 636 -6.53 25.20 -13.67
C LYS A 636 -7.78 25.52 -14.48
N GLU A 637 -8.39 24.48 -15.05
CA GLU A 637 -9.70 24.62 -15.67
C GLU A 637 -10.79 24.42 -14.62
N LYS A 638 -11.87 25.17 -14.79
CA LYS A 638 -13.12 24.79 -14.15
C LYS A 638 -13.63 23.55 -14.87
N ASN A 639 -13.64 22.39 -14.20
CA ASN A 639 -14.50 21.29 -14.65
C ASN A 639 -15.98 21.76 -14.56
N LYS A 640 -16.95 21.03 -15.15
CA LYS A 640 -18.38 21.46 -15.29
C LYS A 640 -19.04 21.95 -13.98
N ASN A 641 -18.40 21.53 -12.91
CA ASN A 641 -18.35 21.82 -11.51
C ASN A 641 -18.25 23.30 -11.11
N GLY A 642 -17.28 24.01 -11.68
CA GLY A 642 -16.73 25.24 -11.12
C GLY A 642 -15.46 25.08 -10.27
N SER A 643 -15.09 23.86 -9.85
CA SER A 643 -13.83 23.56 -9.14
C SER A 643 -12.62 23.62 -10.05
N LEU A 644 -11.45 23.96 -9.51
CA LEU A 644 -10.26 24.27 -10.30
C LEU A 644 -9.30 23.07 -10.34
N VAL A 645 -9.65 22.08 -11.17
CA VAL A 645 -8.80 20.89 -11.37
C VAL A 645 -7.56 21.20 -12.21
N ASN A 646 -6.47 20.51 -11.88
CA ASN A 646 -5.25 20.52 -12.68
C ASN A 646 -5.49 19.80 -14.01
N VAL A 647 -5.67 20.57 -15.09
CA VAL A 647 -5.63 20.05 -16.45
C VAL A 647 -4.18 20.16 -16.93
N PHE A 648 -3.50 19.03 -16.89
CA PHE A 648 -2.14 18.88 -17.41
C PHE A 648 -2.17 18.95 -18.93
N GLU A 649 -1.36 19.84 -19.50
CA GLU A 649 -1.32 20.13 -20.93
C GLU A 649 -0.39 19.14 -21.63
N HIS A 650 -0.91 18.37 -22.58
CA HIS A 650 -0.18 17.31 -23.29
C HIS A 650 0.53 16.33 -22.34
N PRO A 651 -0.20 15.61 -21.46
CA PRO A 651 0.42 14.71 -20.49
C PRO A 651 1.01 13.48 -21.19
N VAL A 652 2.31 13.26 -21.03
CA VAL A 652 3.05 12.10 -21.55
C VAL A 652 3.49 11.23 -20.38
N LYS A 653 3.06 9.97 -20.40
CA LYS A 653 3.52 8.96 -19.44
C LYS A 653 5.00 8.67 -19.68
N LEU A 654 5.82 8.76 -18.64
CA LEU A 654 7.22 8.37 -18.71
C LEU A 654 7.39 6.85 -18.64
N SER A 655 8.48 6.36 -19.20
CA SER A 655 8.92 4.96 -19.15
C SER A 655 9.52 4.54 -17.80
N ILE A 656 9.49 5.45 -16.81
CA ILE A 656 10.06 5.32 -15.47
C ILE A 656 8.98 5.67 -14.43
N GLY A 657 8.95 4.93 -13.33
CA GLY A 657 8.02 5.18 -12.22
C GLY A 657 8.49 6.31 -11.31
N GLN A 658 7.56 6.94 -10.59
CA GLN A 658 7.82 8.15 -9.79
C GLN A 658 8.88 7.94 -8.70
N LYS A 659 8.81 6.82 -7.97
CA LYS A 659 9.82 6.44 -6.97
C LYS A 659 11.23 6.29 -7.56
N GLU A 660 11.33 5.83 -8.80
CA GLU A 660 12.60 5.64 -9.50
C GLU A 660 13.12 6.96 -10.07
N LEU A 661 12.23 7.82 -10.61
CA LEU A 661 12.56 9.18 -11.06
C LEU A 661 13.19 9.99 -9.93
N ASN A 662 12.56 10.03 -8.75
CA ASN A 662 13.08 10.73 -7.58
C ASN A 662 14.44 10.15 -7.11
N THR A 663 14.62 8.83 -7.20
CA THR A 663 15.88 8.15 -6.85
C THR A 663 17.02 8.51 -7.80
N LEU A 664 16.77 8.53 -9.11
CA LEU A 664 17.76 8.93 -10.10
C LEU A 664 18.03 10.44 -10.09
N ALA A 665 17.00 11.28 -9.93
CA ALA A 665 17.17 12.73 -9.92
C ALA A 665 17.98 13.20 -8.71
N SER A 666 17.70 12.66 -7.52
CA SER A 666 18.50 12.91 -6.32
C SER A 666 19.94 12.42 -6.43
N THR A 667 20.18 11.35 -7.20
CA THR A 667 21.53 10.84 -7.52
C THR A 667 22.27 11.79 -8.46
N VAL A 668 21.66 12.14 -9.60
CA VAL A 668 22.20 13.08 -10.61
C VAL A 668 22.54 14.43 -9.96
N TYR A 669 21.67 14.92 -9.08
CA TYR A 669 21.92 16.12 -8.30
C TYR A 669 23.19 15.99 -7.45
N ALA A 670 23.32 14.90 -6.70
CA ALA A 670 24.45 14.67 -5.80
C ALA A 670 25.80 14.41 -6.48
N GLU A 671 25.79 13.85 -7.69
CA GLU A 671 27.01 13.55 -8.47
C GLU A 671 27.44 14.71 -9.38
N SER A 672 26.64 15.77 -9.48
CA SER A 672 26.98 17.00 -10.20
C SER A 672 27.91 17.91 -9.39
N SER A 673 28.52 18.90 -10.04
CA SER A 673 29.36 19.92 -9.40
C SER A 673 28.62 20.84 -8.42
N ILE A 674 27.30 20.64 -8.20
CA ILE A 674 26.53 21.41 -7.21
C ILE A 674 27.06 21.24 -5.79
N GLY A 675 27.68 20.09 -5.47
CA GLY A 675 28.38 19.86 -4.20
C GLY A 675 29.57 20.81 -3.99
N TYR A 676 30.13 21.35 -5.08
CA TYR A 676 31.16 22.39 -5.08
C TYR A 676 30.59 23.80 -5.32
N GLY A 677 29.27 23.97 -5.27
CA GLY A 677 28.59 25.24 -5.53
C GLY A 677 28.65 25.68 -7.00
N ILE A 678 28.86 24.75 -7.94
CA ILE A 678 28.83 25.02 -9.38
C ILE A 678 27.61 24.34 -9.97
N PHE A 679 26.65 25.14 -10.42
CA PHE A 679 25.48 24.65 -11.15
C PHE A 679 25.81 24.56 -12.65
N SER A 680 25.62 23.38 -13.25
CA SER A 680 25.72 23.15 -14.69
C SER A 680 24.59 22.21 -15.13
N LYS A 681 23.75 22.68 -16.06
CA LYS A 681 22.63 21.89 -16.58
C LYS A 681 23.15 20.72 -17.44
N GLU A 682 24.07 21.02 -18.34
CA GLU A 682 24.64 20.08 -19.29
C GLU A 682 25.36 18.93 -18.57
N GLU A 683 25.98 19.21 -17.42
CA GLU A 683 26.57 18.21 -16.53
C GLU A 683 25.52 17.25 -15.97
N MET A 684 24.44 17.76 -15.35
CA MET A 684 23.35 16.92 -14.81
C MET A 684 22.71 16.06 -15.91
N PHE A 685 22.46 16.64 -17.08
CA PHE A 685 21.89 15.93 -18.23
C PHE A 685 22.85 14.85 -18.78
N ALA A 686 24.15 15.12 -18.83
CA ALA A 686 25.14 14.13 -19.24
C ALA A 686 25.28 12.99 -18.21
N ILE A 687 25.25 13.28 -16.91
CA ILE A 687 25.23 12.27 -15.84
C ILE A 687 23.99 11.37 -15.97
N ALA A 688 22.80 11.94 -16.12
CA ALA A 688 21.57 11.19 -16.34
C ALA A 688 21.62 10.33 -17.62
N SER A 689 22.18 10.87 -18.72
CA SER A 689 22.35 10.14 -19.97
C SER A 689 23.20 8.87 -19.80
N VAL A 690 24.25 8.91 -18.97
CA VAL A 690 25.09 7.72 -18.72
C VAL A 690 24.42 6.72 -17.78
N HIS A 691 23.74 7.19 -16.71
CA HIS A 691 22.94 6.33 -15.81
C HIS A 691 21.93 5.48 -16.58
N VAL A 692 21.21 6.08 -17.54
CA VAL A 692 20.18 5.39 -18.32
C VAL A 692 20.79 4.52 -19.43
N ASN A 693 21.73 5.05 -20.22
CA ASN A 693 22.15 4.39 -21.47
C ASN A 693 23.23 3.31 -21.31
N LYS A 694 24.04 3.34 -20.23
CA LYS A 694 25.26 2.51 -20.12
C LYS A 694 25.59 1.98 -18.73
N ASN A 695 25.36 2.72 -17.65
CA ASN A 695 25.96 2.41 -16.36
C ASN A 695 24.98 2.49 -15.20
N LYS A 696 24.51 1.32 -14.73
CA LYS A 696 23.52 1.20 -13.63
C LYS A 696 24.12 1.40 -12.22
N VAL A 697 25.39 1.81 -12.10
CA VAL A 697 26.07 1.96 -10.81
C VAL A 697 26.11 3.44 -10.40
N ALA A 698 25.11 3.83 -9.62
CA ALA A 698 25.00 5.13 -8.98
C ALA A 698 25.76 5.17 -7.65
N TYR A 699 26.77 6.03 -7.54
CA TYR A 699 27.64 6.14 -6.36
C TYR A 699 27.14 7.22 -5.37
N GLY A 700 26.60 8.32 -5.88
CA GLY A 700 26.08 9.44 -5.08
C GLY A 700 24.68 9.24 -4.50
N LYS A 701 23.99 8.13 -4.83
CA LYS A 701 22.58 7.88 -4.46
C LYS A 701 22.29 7.97 -2.95
N ASP A 702 23.27 7.63 -2.11
CA ASP A 702 23.17 7.60 -0.64
C ASP A 702 23.92 8.75 0.05
N SER A 703 24.45 9.69 -0.73
CA SER A 703 25.12 10.89 -0.23
C SER A 703 24.19 11.77 0.62
N PRO A 704 24.75 12.64 1.49
CA PRO A 704 23.97 13.64 2.21
C PRO A 704 23.10 14.51 1.28
N SER A 705 23.65 14.92 0.13
CA SER A 705 22.95 15.74 -0.87
C SER A 705 21.75 15.01 -1.51
N ALA A 706 21.90 13.73 -1.87
CA ALA A 706 20.81 12.93 -2.40
C ALA A 706 19.71 12.66 -1.35
N LYS A 707 20.11 12.43 -0.09
CA LYS A 707 19.20 12.29 1.05
C LYS A 707 18.52 13.61 1.45
N ALA A 708 19.13 14.76 1.19
CA ALA A 708 18.52 16.07 1.38
C ALA A 708 17.50 16.38 0.26
N PHE A 709 17.85 16.07 -0.99
CA PHE A 709 16.94 16.12 -2.14
C PHE A 709 15.66 15.34 -1.87
N ARG A 710 15.76 14.04 -1.53
CA ARG A 710 14.57 13.19 -1.31
C ARG A 710 13.74 13.57 -0.09
N ARG A 711 14.27 14.39 0.83
CA ARG A 711 13.55 14.97 1.97
C ARG A 711 12.97 16.36 1.67
N THR A 712 13.28 16.95 0.51
CA THR A 712 12.70 18.22 0.08
C THR A 712 11.39 17.92 -0.63
N THR A 713 10.26 18.43 -0.13
CA THR A 713 8.96 18.26 -0.78
C THR A 713 9.01 18.80 -2.22
N LEU A 714 8.27 18.16 -3.14
CA LEU A 714 8.37 18.42 -4.58
C LEU A 714 8.07 19.88 -4.93
N SER A 715 7.08 20.47 -4.24
CA SER A 715 6.71 21.89 -4.29
C SER A 715 7.80 22.87 -3.79
N LYS A 716 8.79 22.40 -3.01
CA LYS A 716 9.90 23.21 -2.45
C LYS A 716 11.26 22.95 -3.09
N GLN A 717 11.33 22.14 -4.14
CA GLN A 717 12.59 21.82 -4.82
C GLN A 717 13.22 23.05 -5.49
N THR A 718 14.52 23.24 -5.26
CA THR A 718 15.29 24.34 -5.88
C THR A 718 15.46 24.17 -7.38
N ASN A 719 15.82 25.23 -8.11
CA ASN A 719 16.10 25.18 -9.56
C ASN A 719 17.11 24.08 -9.93
N ALA A 720 18.13 23.86 -9.09
CA ALA A 720 19.13 22.82 -9.31
C ALA A 720 18.56 21.40 -9.09
N MET A 721 17.61 21.23 -8.16
CA MET A 721 16.90 19.97 -7.95
C MET A 721 15.94 19.67 -9.11
N GLN A 722 15.16 20.66 -9.54
CA GLN A 722 14.28 20.57 -10.71
C GLN A 722 15.08 20.24 -11.99
N THR A 723 16.27 20.82 -12.15
CA THR A 723 17.17 20.50 -13.28
C THR A 723 17.63 19.04 -13.28
N ALA A 724 17.79 18.42 -12.10
CA ALA A 724 18.11 17.00 -12.02
C ALA A 724 16.91 16.08 -12.34
N ASN A 725 15.67 16.49 -11.99
CA ASN A 725 14.47 15.83 -12.51
C ASN A 725 14.45 15.92 -14.05
N ALA A 726 14.68 17.12 -14.61
CA ALA A 726 14.69 17.37 -16.05
C ALA A 726 15.71 16.51 -16.79
N ALA A 727 16.89 16.33 -16.19
CA ALA A 727 17.94 15.47 -16.71
C ALA A 727 17.50 14.00 -16.83
N VAL A 728 16.84 13.47 -15.79
CA VAL A 728 16.30 12.09 -15.80
C VAL A 728 15.14 11.96 -16.78
N ILE A 729 14.19 12.89 -16.75
CA ILE A 729 13.06 12.96 -17.70
C ILE A 729 13.57 12.93 -19.15
N ASN A 730 14.59 13.75 -19.46
CA ASN A 730 15.19 13.78 -20.78
C ASN A 730 15.83 12.44 -21.15
N ALA A 731 16.59 11.82 -20.24
CA ALA A 731 17.24 10.54 -20.50
C ALA A 731 16.25 9.37 -20.72
N PHE A 732 15.04 9.41 -20.13
CA PHE A 732 13.97 8.44 -20.37
C PHE A 732 13.01 8.81 -21.53
N THR A 733 13.18 9.99 -22.14
CA THR A 733 12.40 10.42 -23.30
C THR A 733 12.99 9.85 -24.60
N PRO A 734 12.24 9.08 -25.42
CA PRO A 734 12.76 8.51 -26.66
C PRO A 734 13.24 9.58 -27.66
N GLY A 735 14.42 9.38 -28.24
CA GLY A 735 14.99 10.30 -29.24
C GLY A 735 15.57 11.61 -28.66
N SER A 736 15.72 11.70 -27.34
CA SER A 736 16.35 12.84 -26.67
C SER A 736 17.87 12.92 -26.95
N ILE A 737 18.45 14.07 -26.58
CA ILE A 737 19.87 14.35 -26.76
C ILE A 737 20.67 13.62 -25.68
N ASP A 738 21.60 12.75 -26.08
CA ASP A 738 22.63 12.22 -25.18
C ASP A 738 23.72 13.29 -24.96
N TYR A 739 23.56 14.08 -23.90
CA TYR A 739 24.50 15.14 -23.53
C TYR A 739 25.90 14.60 -23.19
N SER A 740 26.01 13.33 -22.82
CA SER A 740 27.31 12.69 -22.55
C SER A 740 28.14 12.44 -23.83
N ASN A 741 27.52 12.59 -25.01
CA ASN A 741 28.07 12.28 -26.32
C ASN A 741 28.55 10.82 -26.41
N GLY A 742 27.73 9.87 -25.96
CA GLY A 742 28.00 8.44 -25.93
C GLY A 742 29.09 8.06 -24.94
N ALA A 743 29.11 8.66 -23.75
CA ALA A 743 29.94 8.21 -22.65
C ALA A 743 29.37 6.93 -22.01
N ASP A 744 30.22 6.17 -21.34
CA ASP A 744 29.84 5.03 -20.49
C ASP A 744 30.20 5.24 -19.01
N GLN A 745 30.90 6.34 -18.68
CA GLN A 745 31.23 6.77 -17.32
C GLN A 745 31.59 8.26 -17.29
N TRP A 746 31.65 8.85 -16.09
CA TRP A 746 32.09 10.24 -15.86
C TRP A 746 32.96 10.34 -14.60
N ASP A 747 33.66 11.45 -14.44
CA ASP A 747 34.43 11.78 -13.25
C ASP A 747 34.39 13.27 -12.91
N GLY A 748 34.22 13.59 -11.63
CA GLY A 748 34.40 14.95 -11.11
C GLY A 748 35.87 15.30 -10.86
N ALA A 749 36.10 16.49 -10.29
CA ALA A 749 37.44 16.97 -9.95
C ALA A 749 38.22 16.04 -8.99
N GLU A 750 37.53 15.15 -8.27
CA GLU A 750 38.06 14.19 -7.31
C GLU A 750 39.14 13.28 -7.91
N GLN A 751 39.03 12.87 -9.18
CA GLN A 751 40.07 12.06 -9.84
C GLN A 751 41.42 12.79 -9.95
N ALA A 752 41.41 14.12 -9.98
CA ALA A 752 42.61 14.94 -10.02
C ALA A 752 43.31 15.09 -8.66
N MET A 753 42.59 14.82 -7.56
CA MET A 753 43.03 15.14 -6.20
C MET A 753 43.83 14.02 -5.51
N ILE A 754 43.99 12.86 -6.16
CA ILE A 754 44.51 11.67 -5.47
C ILE A 754 45.98 11.85 -5.03
N PRO A 755 46.30 11.86 -3.72
CA PRO A 755 47.67 12.07 -3.25
C PRO A 755 48.62 10.98 -3.75
N LYS A 756 49.91 11.29 -3.85
CA LYS A 756 50.91 10.39 -4.44
C LYS A 756 50.91 9.00 -3.77
N GLU A 757 50.75 8.91 -2.46
CA GLU A 757 50.71 7.63 -1.74
C GLU A 757 49.47 6.76 -2.05
N PHE A 758 48.39 7.35 -2.57
CA PHE A 758 47.18 6.63 -3.01
C PHE A 758 47.19 6.33 -4.52
N GLN A 759 48.25 6.68 -5.27
CA GLN A 759 48.32 6.42 -6.71
C GLN A 759 48.28 4.94 -7.09
N ASN A 760 48.69 4.03 -6.19
CA ASN A 760 48.73 2.58 -6.43
C ASN A 760 47.76 1.75 -5.57
N LYS A 761 46.88 2.38 -4.77
CA LYS A 761 45.89 1.66 -3.95
C LYS A 761 44.58 1.39 -4.71
N PRO A 762 43.84 0.30 -4.40
CA PRO A 762 42.49 0.07 -4.90
C PRO A 762 41.54 1.21 -4.53
N SER A 763 40.42 1.32 -5.26
CA SER A 763 39.34 2.23 -4.90
C SER A 763 38.72 1.85 -3.55
N ASN A 764 38.46 2.84 -2.71
CA ASN A 764 37.70 2.68 -1.46
C ASN A 764 36.17 2.86 -1.66
N GLY A 765 35.70 2.90 -2.92
CA GLY A 765 34.28 3.07 -3.26
C GLY A 765 33.78 4.52 -3.27
N THR A 766 34.62 5.51 -2.91
CA THR A 766 34.31 6.94 -3.03
C THR A 766 35.18 7.58 -4.11
N PHE A 767 34.58 7.89 -5.26
CA PHE A 767 35.13 8.76 -6.31
C PHE A 767 36.58 8.48 -6.78
N MET A 768 36.97 7.20 -6.89
CA MET A 768 38.30 6.80 -7.40
C MET A 768 38.21 5.67 -8.44
N TYR A 769 38.24 6.00 -9.74
CA TYR A 769 38.47 4.99 -10.79
C TYR A 769 39.96 4.63 -10.90
N LYS A 770 40.36 3.56 -10.20
CA LYS A 770 41.65 2.88 -10.44
C LYS A 770 41.56 1.40 -10.79
N MET A 771 40.41 0.76 -10.55
CA MET A 771 40.24 -0.59 -11.06
C MET A 771 40.03 -0.50 -12.59
N ASN A 772 41.04 -0.99 -13.31
CA ASN A 772 41.06 -1.29 -14.74
C ASN A 772 41.40 -0.16 -15.74
N VAL A 773 41.53 1.13 -15.39
CA VAL A 773 41.96 2.15 -16.38
C VAL A 773 43.47 2.12 -16.62
N MET A 774 43.91 1.65 -17.81
CA MET A 774 45.35 1.55 -18.17
C MET A 774 45.92 2.80 -18.86
N GLY A 775 45.06 3.73 -19.29
CA GLY A 775 45.46 4.98 -19.95
C GLY A 775 44.25 5.76 -20.43
N TRP A 776 44.45 7.07 -20.63
CA TRP A 776 43.39 7.98 -21.10
C TRP A 776 43.96 9.04 -22.04
N SER A 777 43.08 9.56 -22.92
CA SER A 777 43.34 10.75 -23.72
C SER A 777 42.17 11.72 -23.62
N MET A 778 42.42 12.90 -23.07
CA MET A 778 41.50 14.02 -23.14
C MET A 778 41.74 14.77 -24.46
N ARG A 779 40.66 15.07 -25.18
CA ARG A 779 40.68 15.97 -26.34
C ARG A 779 41.05 17.39 -25.91
N ASP A 780 41.69 18.16 -26.78
CA ASP A 780 42.26 19.47 -26.42
C ASP A 780 41.22 20.46 -25.86
N LYS A 781 40.03 20.49 -26.47
CA LYS A 781 38.91 21.35 -26.07
C LYS A 781 38.41 21.00 -24.66
N GLU A 782 38.12 19.73 -24.42
CA GLU A 782 37.64 19.23 -23.13
C GLU A 782 38.68 19.45 -22.03
N TYR A 783 39.96 19.17 -22.29
CA TYR A 783 41.03 19.40 -21.31
C TYR A 783 41.21 20.87 -20.96
N ALA A 784 41.21 21.77 -21.96
CA ALA A 784 41.30 23.21 -21.72
C ALA A 784 40.09 23.74 -20.92
N SER A 785 38.89 23.27 -21.26
CA SER A 785 37.64 23.63 -20.57
C SER A 785 37.64 23.17 -19.11
N TRP A 786 37.94 21.88 -18.86
CA TRP A 786 38.05 21.30 -17.53
C TRP A 786 39.09 22.04 -16.68
N LYS A 787 40.30 22.21 -17.22
CA LYS A 787 41.41 22.87 -16.52
C LYS A 787 41.06 24.31 -16.13
N ASN A 788 40.31 25.03 -16.97
CA ASN A 788 39.82 26.38 -16.67
C ASN A 788 38.77 26.34 -15.54
N ALA A 789 37.74 25.51 -15.64
CA ALA A 789 36.70 25.38 -14.60
C ALA A 789 37.28 25.01 -13.23
N VAL A 790 38.21 24.06 -13.22
CA VAL A 790 38.96 23.62 -12.05
C VAL A 790 39.85 24.73 -11.49
N ASN A 791 40.67 25.39 -12.31
CA ASN A 791 41.50 26.52 -11.88
C ASN A 791 40.66 27.68 -11.30
N LYS A 792 39.47 27.94 -11.89
CA LYS A 792 38.54 28.98 -11.42
C LYS A 792 37.93 28.65 -10.07
N LYS A 793 37.68 27.37 -9.77
CA LYS A 793 37.08 26.93 -8.49
C LYS A 793 38.10 26.79 -7.36
N PHE A 794 39.30 26.29 -7.67
CA PHE A 794 40.28 25.84 -6.67
C PHE A 794 41.62 26.58 -6.71
N GLY A 795 41.82 27.52 -7.64
CA GLY A 795 43.09 28.22 -7.85
C GLY A 795 43.94 27.63 -8.98
N ASN A 796 44.83 28.46 -9.54
CA ASN A 796 45.67 28.05 -10.67
C ASN A 796 46.78 27.09 -10.22
N GLY A 797 46.86 25.93 -10.87
CA GLY A 797 47.89 24.92 -10.58
C GLY A 797 47.56 24.00 -9.40
N SER A 798 46.37 24.13 -8.80
CA SER A 798 45.90 23.26 -7.70
C SER A 798 45.81 21.78 -8.08
N PHE A 799 45.84 21.45 -9.38
CA PHE A 799 45.87 20.07 -9.89
C PHE A 799 46.85 19.90 -11.03
N ASN A 800 47.55 18.76 -11.03
CA ASN A 800 48.50 18.37 -12.06
C ASN A 800 48.07 17.05 -12.73
N VAL A 801 47.01 17.13 -13.54
CA VAL A 801 46.51 15.99 -14.33
C VAL A 801 47.04 16.07 -15.75
N PRO A 802 47.72 15.03 -16.25
CA PRO A 802 48.17 15.01 -17.63
C PRO A 802 47.00 14.74 -18.58
N GLN A 803 46.89 15.57 -19.62
CA GLN A 803 45.90 15.43 -20.70
C GLN A 803 45.91 14.02 -21.33
N LYS A 804 47.09 13.41 -21.44
CA LYS A 804 47.29 12.04 -21.93
C LYS A 804 48.07 11.25 -20.89
N LYS A 805 47.54 10.10 -20.49
CA LYS A 805 48.24 9.12 -19.65
C LYS A 805 48.45 7.84 -20.44
N THR A 806 49.70 7.51 -20.71
CA THR A 806 50.11 6.27 -21.36
C THR A 806 50.17 5.12 -20.35
N ALA A 807 50.04 3.88 -20.85
CA ALA A 807 50.30 2.69 -20.06
C ALA A 807 51.81 2.52 -19.85
N GLY A 808 52.24 2.18 -18.63
CA GLY A 808 53.63 1.84 -18.35
C GLY A 808 54.10 0.59 -19.10
N TYR A 809 55.42 0.51 -19.36
CA TYR A 809 56.02 -0.57 -20.14
C TYR A 809 55.73 -1.97 -19.60
N ASN A 810 55.64 -2.93 -20.53
CA ASN A 810 55.23 -4.30 -20.27
C ASN A 810 56.42 -5.13 -19.75
N TYR A 811 56.21 -5.94 -18.70
CA TYR A 811 57.16 -6.99 -18.28
C TYR A 811 56.37 -8.30 -18.16
N GLY A 812 56.74 -9.32 -18.95
CA GLY A 812 56.15 -10.66 -18.87
C GLY A 812 54.70 -10.81 -19.35
N GLY A 813 54.14 -9.88 -20.15
CA GLY A 813 52.89 -10.09 -20.90
C GLY A 813 51.56 -10.14 -20.11
N MET A 814 51.57 -10.30 -18.79
CA MET A 814 50.35 -10.57 -18.01
C MET A 814 49.63 -9.34 -17.41
N LYS A 815 50.26 -8.16 -17.34
CA LYS A 815 49.75 -7.02 -16.55
C LYS A 815 48.52 -6.27 -17.11
N ASN A 816 48.07 -6.56 -18.33
CA ASN A 816 47.05 -5.75 -19.03
C ASN A 816 45.74 -6.49 -19.37
N LYS A 817 45.61 -7.79 -19.06
CA LYS A 817 44.38 -8.55 -19.31
C LYS A 817 43.23 -8.00 -18.44
N GLY A 818 42.12 -7.59 -19.07
CA GLY A 818 40.95 -7.02 -18.37
C GLY A 818 41.02 -5.52 -18.05
N ARG A 819 41.99 -4.77 -18.61
CA ARG A 819 42.09 -3.32 -18.46
C ARG A 819 41.50 -2.57 -19.66
N ILE A 820 40.93 -1.40 -19.39
CA ILE A 820 40.26 -0.51 -20.35
C ILE A 820 41.06 0.77 -20.59
N ARG A 821 40.93 1.35 -21.79
CA ARG A 821 41.41 2.69 -22.12
C ARG A 821 40.22 3.64 -22.27
N LEU A 822 40.42 4.92 -21.98
CA LEU A 822 39.36 5.94 -22.05
C LEU A 822 39.69 7.06 -23.02
N THR A 823 38.67 7.62 -23.66
CA THR A 823 38.73 8.88 -24.40
C THR A 823 37.61 9.81 -23.98
N SER A 824 37.87 11.12 -23.84
CA SER A 824 36.87 12.09 -23.40
C SER A 824 35.83 12.36 -24.49
N THR A 825 34.54 12.29 -24.16
CA THR A 825 33.43 12.58 -25.08
C THR A 825 32.75 13.92 -24.83
N ALA A 826 32.75 14.41 -23.58
CA ALA A 826 32.23 15.72 -23.20
C ALA A 826 32.90 16.24 -21.92
N GLN A 827 32.65 17.51 -21.58
CA GLN A 827 33.12 18.17 -20.36
C GLN A 827 32.15 19.27 -19.96
N TYR A 828 31.61 19.21 -18.75
CA TYR A 828 30.69 20.21 -18.20
C TYR A 828 30.95 20.37 -16.69
N GLY A 829 30.77 21.57 -16.15
CA GLY A 829 31.10 21.84 -14.74
C GLY A 829 32.57 21.50 -14.42
N LEU A 830 32.79 20.71 -13.37
CA LEU A 830 34.08 20.12 -13.02
C LEU A 830 34.27 18.70 -13.55
N THR A 831 33.28 18.17 -14.28
CA THR A 831 33.19 16.77 -14.70
C THR A 831 33.68 16.56 -16.13
N ILE A 832 34.37 15.43 -16.38
CA ILE A 832 34.66 14.91 -17.71
C ILE A 832 33.84 13.63 -17.94
N PHE A 833 33.36 13.45 -19.16
CA PHE A 833 32.62 12.27 -19.59
C PHE A 833 33.50 11.43 -20.51
N TRP A 834 33.50 10.11 -20.31
CA TRP A 834 34.43 9.18 -20.94
C TRP A 834 33.71 8.07 -21.68
N ARG A 835 34.31 7.63 -22.79
CA ARG A 835 33.96 6.40 -23.47
C ARG A 835 35.12 5.42 -23.43
N THR A 836 34.81 4.15 -23.16
CA THR A 836 35.77 3.05 -23.28
C THR A 836 36.19 2.85 -24.74
N ILE A 837 37.49 2.78 -24.98
CA ILE A 837 38.08 2.33 -26.25
C ILE A 837 38.79 0.99 -26.02
N LYS A 838 38.65 0.09 -26.99
CA LYS A 838 39.29 -1.24 -26.99
C LYS A 838 40.77 -1.13 -27.36
#